data_AF-A0A1M6VQS9-F1
#
_entry.id   AF-A0A1M6VQS9-F1
#
_cell.length_a   1.000
_cell.length_b   1.000
_cell.length_c   1.000
_cell.angle_alpha   90.00
_cell.angle_beta   90.00
_cell.angle_gamma   90.00
#
_symmetry.space_group_name_H-M   'P 1'
#
loop_
_entity.id
_entity.type
_entity.pdbx_description
1 polymer ?
#
loop_
_entity_poly.entity_id
_entity_poly.type
_entity_poly.pdbx_seq_one_letter_code
_entity_poly.pdbx_strand_id
1 'polypeptide(L)'
;MKLGSFVLFIAGLCLVACSNSEKIVSDELGVPAEIPQDSIVNNSLSQDSLLRDSLLKDSLFKDSLYKDSLIRLDSIRRADSLAQMELLRKSGLSLIASNGLSIELGTNSAEARVNERPAMKVSFTYDFYVSRHETTCAEFNGLMKSVTGLALDCENDSLPVTNVTYYDAVLFANERSKREGLDTAYTYVSKKMDSEGHCVNLEGYAYHPEIESFHLPTEAEWMVVAQKNWFSEKSWTAENSDFKLHPVCSKAEDSEICDMMGNAMEWVNDWFGLFRDTTLQNYAGAPDGGKVAQRIVKGGSFRSKASSTTLYARGDIYSVTSSTRGDYLGFRLVRGSVPDASWMGSDGRAISSRITLLANASSVYSYSKTYKAKLAFRNDVSGNIAFVDYSNGALSVVEILDTIDAYHPEISPDGNHVAFCTKYEGVEGKSELYVRDLDENGSNLVKLDVESAAIPRWRVLENGDTVIVYVTDAGNNKSETVFRATSTWQVPFSNGRFGVPQKLFDGAYHGGISFDDHLAVSGARLLRARVSDHDTVWYNGEQACNVSLSQDGSNRTMFLDFGSSTGRDFVGKRYATHQRLFIADSTGRLVHSVQAPAGFSFDHAEWVGRLDLAVASLVNSNGSHRKVVLVDLVNDEVVELAEGEELWHPSLWIYESGFETKNFELDLDSAGIYFDNPSDPLLSYKMNIFWIEADSIEVVALGSSRMSAGFNSNSITYGKSFNMATIPSDMDIFMYLAEFYIHKHCPRLKALVVGIDFDLWYDLESATVMKNILSYPGYFYDYNHQFWVDGGVDQIKMISAKIVDESTVYQDMHRNMGWVYVAESPFEENPEFSGFMFGRDSTWSDDSTTYRRAMNNLDFIIRSAAIKGVNVVGVIFPQSPEYKNSGAFGRHGMRRSHAMKLLEEVQELAQKYGNFYLLDENKMGDHDYAMSMAYDYDHLNYRGAEKITARIDSVLNSIK
;
A
#
# COMPACT_ATOMS: atom_id res chain seq x y z
N MET A 1 -45.15 4.29 -0.58
CA MET A 1 -44.94 4.13 0.89
C MET A 1 -43.81 3.11 1.09
N LYS A 2 -42.56 3.56 1.24
CA LYS A 2 -41.36 2.82 1.73
C LYS A 2 -40.01 3.51 1.43
N LEU A 3 -39.98 4.78 0.96
CA LEU A 3 -38.73 5.58 0.94
C LEU A 3 -38.25 5.94 2.37
N GLY A 4 -39.19 6.07 3.32
CA GLY A 4 -38.88 6.45 4.70
C GLY A 4 -38.05 5.43 5.46
N SER A 5 -38.20 4.13 5.21
CA SER A 5 -37.48 3.10 5.95
C SER A 5 -36.00 2.99 5.57
N PHE A 6 -35.62 3.30 4.33
CA PHE A 6 -34.23 3.27 3.88
C PHE A 6 -33.43 4.49 4.39
N VAL A 7 -34.04 5.68 4.35
CA VAL A 7 -33.45 6.90 4.91
C VAL A 7 -33.36 6.84 6.44
N LEU A 8 -34.35 6.25 7.12
CA LEU A 8 -34.30 6.03 8.58
C LEU A 8 -33.28 4.97 8.99
N PHE A 9 -32.97 3.99 8.14
CA PHE A 9 -31.97 2.95 8.45
C PHE A 9 -30.54 3.51 8.38
N ILE A 10 -30.24 4.33 7.35
CA ILE A 10 -28.96 5.04 7.22
C ILE A 10 -28.79 6.07 8.35
N ALA A 11 -29.84 6.84 8.67
CA ALA A 11 -29.79 7.79 9.80
C ALA A 11 -29.67 7.09 11.17
N GLY A 12 -30.25 5.90 11.32
CA GLY A 12 -30.21 5.10 12.55
C GLY A 12 -28.83 4.50 12.85
N LEU A 13 -28.07 4.12 11.82
CA LEU A 13 -26.70 3.58 11.97
C LEU A 13 -25.67 4.66 12.32
N CYS A 14 -25.82 5.87 11.78
CA CYS A 14 -24.93 7.00 12.11
C CYS A 14 -25.01 7.44 13.59
N LEU A 15 -26.16 7.26 14.25
CA LEU A 15 -26.33 7.59 15.68
C LEU A 15 -25.63 6.59 16.63
N VAL A 16 -25.38 5.35 16.18
CA VAL A 16 -24.71 4.32 16.99
C VAL A 16 -23.18 4.50 16.94
N ALA A 17 -22.64 5.04 15.85
CA ALA A 17 -21.20 5.33 15.73
C ALA A 17 -20.73 6.55 16.56
N CYS A 18 -21.64 7.45 16.96
CA CYS A 18 -21.30 8.67 17.71
C CYS A 18 -21.53 8.59 19.23
N SER A 19 -21.86 7.43 19.83
CA SER A 19 -22.27 7.36 21.25
C SER A 19 -21.44 6.43 22.16
N ASN A 20 -20.24 6.00 21.76
CA ASN A 20 -19.33 5.28 22.67
C ASN A 20 -18.07 6.11 22.99
N SER A 21 -18.24 7.15 23.81
CA SER A 21 -17.12 7.74 24.56
C SER A 21 -17.59 8.30 25.90
N GLU A 22 -18.00 7.42 26.83
CA GLU A 22 -18.06 7.81 28.24
C GLU A 22 -17.51 6.73 29.18
N LYS A 23 -16.40 7.11 29.83
CA LYS A 23 -16.00 6.85 31.23
C LYS A 23 -16.15 5.42 31.79
N ILE A 24 -15.00 4.83 32.10
CA ILE A 24 -14.88 3.98 33.30
C ILE A 24 -13.79 4.54 34.21
N VAL A 25 -14.23 4.87 35.42
CA VAL A 25 -13.50 5.39 36.56
C VAL A 25 -12.82 4.23 37.31
N SER A 26 -11.69 4.58 37.92
CA SER A 26 -10.89 3.86 38.92
C SER A 26 -11.65 2.92 39.87
N ASP A 27 -11.01 1.81 40.24
CA ASP A 27 -10.99 1.38 41.64
C ASP A 27 -9.72 0.57 41.98
N GLU A 28 -9.23 0.84 43.19
CA GLU A 28 -8.05 0.31 43.88
C GLU A 28 -8.19 -1.17 44.29
N LEU A 29 -7.04 -1.78 44.67
CA LEU A 29 -6.79 -2.85 45.66
C LEU A 29 -5.64 -3.74 45.13
N GLY A 30 -4.55 -4.08 45.84
CA GLY A 30 -4.09 -3.88 47.20
C GLY A 30 -2.80 -4.71 47.36
N VAL A 31 -1.81 -4.18 48.08
CA VAL A 31 -0.51 -4.78 48.43
C VAL A 31 -0.70 -5.83 49.55
N PRO A 32 0.04 -6.97 49.59
CA PRO A 32 1.25 -7.14 50.45
C PRO A 32 2.31 -8.12 49.85
N ALA A 33 3.57 -8.29 50.27
CA ALA A 33 4.46 -7.75 51.30
C ALA A 33 5.92 -8.21 51.01
N GLU A 34 6.87 -7.31 51.25
CA GLU A 34 8.19 -7.38 51.90
C GLU A 34 9.10 -8.65 52.08
N ILE A 35 10.35 -8.52 51.54
CA ILE A 35 11.77 -8.70 52.07
C ILE A 35 12.20 -10.13 52.60
N PRO A 36 13.48 -10.62 52.54
CA PRO A 36 14.73 -9.86 52.49
C PRO A 36 15.96 -10.32 51.67
N GLN A 37 16.84 -9.31 51.48
CA GLN A 37 18.26 -9.37 51.13
C GLN A 37 19.11 -10.07 52.21
N ASP A 38 20.25 -10.64 51.79
CA ASP A 38 21.53 -10.62 52.53
C ASP A 38 22.68 -10.90 51.53
N SER A 39 23.56 -9.92 51.28
CA SER A 39 24.92 -9.75 51.84
C SER A 39 26.02 -10.44 51.00
N ILE A 40 26.77 -9.68 50.18
CA ILE A 40 28.13 -9.14 50.44
C ILE A 40 29.20 -10.23 50.61
N VAL A 41 30.23 -10.27 49.75
CA VAL A 41 31.67 -10.14 50.12
C VAL A 41 32.53 -9.70 48.91
N ASN A 42 33.02 -8.47 49.06
CA ASN A 42 34.26 -7.81 48.61
C ASN A 42 35.47 -8.65 48.15
N ASN A 43 36.15 -8.17 47.10
CA ASN A 43 37.54 -7.64 47.06
C ASN A 43 38.09 -7.78 45.62
N SER A 44 38.26 -6.72 44.82
CA SER A 44 39.19 -5.57 44.90
C SER A 44 40.62 -5.87 44.40
N LEU A 45 41.01 -5.13 43.34
CA LEU A 45 42.34 -4.57 43.04
C LEU A 45 43.44 -5.58 42.64
N SER A 46 44.41 -5.29 41.77
CA SER A 46 44.76 -4.19 40.88
C SER A 46 46.03 -4.63 40.10
N GLN A 47 46.25 -4.06 38.92
CA GLN A 47 47.54 -3.73 38.27
C GLN A 47 48.77 -4.61 38.55
N ASP A 48 49.42 -5.16 37.50
CA ASP A 48 50.58 -4.47 36.88
C ASP A 48 51.17 -5.18 35.63
N SER A 49 51.99 -4.39 34.96
CA SER A 49 52.66 -4.48 33.65
C SER A 49 53.56 -5.68 33.29
N LEU A 50 53.56 -5.97 31.97
CA LEU A 50 54.68 -6.20 31.01
C LEU A 50 55.85 -7.21 31.26
N LEU A 51 56.09 -7.97 30.17
CA LEU A 51 57.36 -8.40 29.54
C LEU A 51 57.95 -9.83 29.76
N ARG A 52 57.95 -10.55 28.62
CA ARG A 52 58.98 -11.41 27.97
C ARG A 52 59.35 -12.82 28.48
N ASP A 53 59.25 -13.71 27.48
CA ASP A 53 60.09 -14.87 27.11
C ASP A 53 60.21 -16.11 28.02
N SER A 54 59.78 -17.24 27.43
CA SER A 54 60.56 -18.47 27.18
C SER A 54 59.85 -19.79 27.55
N LEU A 55 59.32 -20.42 26.49
CA LEU A 55 59.19 -21.86 26.21
C LEU A 55 59.86 -22.86 27.20
N LEU A 56 59.11 -23.87 27.67
CA LEU A 56 58.94 -25.21 27.07
C LEU A 56 58.67 -26.32 28.12
N LYS A 57 57.69 -27.17 27.76
CA LYS A 57 57.45 -28.57 28.16
C LYS A 57 56.70 -28.85 29.47
N ASP A 58 55.38 -28.85 29.36
CA ASP A 58 54.56 -29.98 29.81
C ASP A 58 53.22 -30.01 29.04
N SER A 59 53.27 -30.46 27.77
CA SER A 59 52.13 -30.42 26.83
C SER A 59 51.68 -31.80 26.33
N LEU A 60 51.97 -32.88 27.05
CA LEU A 60 51.60 -34.23 26.58
C LEU A 60 50.44 -34.88 27.36
N PHE A 61 49.93 -34.25 28.43
CA PHE A 61 48.75 -34.75 29.17
C PHE A 61 47.50 -33.85 29.06
N LYS A 62 47.61 -32.62 28.52
CA LYS A 62 46.45 -31.73 28.31
C LYS A 62 45.74 -31.94 26.96
N ASP A 63 46.45 -32.43 25.93
CA ASP A 63 45.90 -32.55 24.57
C ASP A 63 44.89 -33.70 24.41
N SER A 64 45.02 -34.81 25.16
CA SER A 64 44.03 -35.89 25.06
C SER A 64 42.71 -35.54 25.76
N LEU A 65 42.79 -34.86 26.90
CA LEU A 65 41.61 -34.36 27.63
C LEU A 65 40.90 -33.24 26.86
N TYR A 66 41.63 -32.33 26.20
CA TYR A 66 41.03 -31.29 25.37
C TYR A 66 40.36 -31.84 24.10
N LYS A 67 40.97 -32.84 23.43
CA LYS A 67 40.34 -33.50 22.28
C LYS A 67 39.08 -34.28 22.66
N ASP A 68 39.11 -35.05 23.75
CA ASP A 68 37.92 -35.76 24.23
C ASP A 68 36.80 -34.79 24.67
N SER A 69 37.18 -33.64 25.24
CA SER A 69 36.23 -32.57 25.59
C SER A 69 35.60 -31.92 24.36
N LEU A 70 36.38 -31.63 23.33
CA LEU A 70 35.90 -31.05 22.06
C LEU A 70 35.04 -32.04 21.27
N ILE A 71 35.40 -33.32 21.25
CA ILE A 71 34.58 -34.37 20.62
C ILE A 71 33.27 -34.58 21.40
N ARG A 72 33.31 -34.51 22.75
CA ARG A 72 32.10 -34.52 23.58
C ARG A 72 31.22 -33.29 23.36
N LEU A 73 31.79 -32.09 23.25
CA LEU A 73 31.05 -30.87 22.93
C LEU A 73 30.43 -30.91 21.53
N ASP A 74 31.15 -31.45 20.53
CA ASP A 74 30.64 -31.60 19.16
C ASP A 74 29.55 -32.68 19.07
N SER A 75 29.69 -33.78 19.83
CA SER A 75 28.65 -34.82 19.91
C SER A 75 27.42 -34.39 20.72
N ILE A 76 27.58 -33.57 21.78
CA ILE A 76 26.46 -32.97 22.52
C ILE A 76 25.73 -31.96 21.64
N ARG A 77 26.45 -31.07 20.93
CA ARG A 77 25.84 -30.13 19.98
C ARG A 77 25.08 -30.83 18.85
N ARG A 78 25.62 -31.94 18.33
CA ARG A 78 24.92 -32.78 17.33
C ARG A 78 23.71 -33.52 17.90
N ALA A 79 23.77 -33.97 19.16
CA ALA A 79 22.65 -34.60 19.83
C ALA A 79 21.53 -33.59 20.10
N ASP A 80 21.87 -32.38 20.52
CA ASP A 80 20.92 -31.27 20.72
C ASP A 80 20.28 -30.84 19.39
N SER A 81 21.06 -30.74 18.30
CA SER A 81 20.52 -30.42 16.98
C SER A 81 19.59 -31.52 16.43
N LEU A 82 19.92 -32.79 16.64
CA LEU A 82 19.06 -33.92 16.23
C LEU A 82 17.78 -33.97 17.07
N ALA A 83 17.86 -33.72 18.38
CA ALA A 83 16.69 -33.65 19.26
C ALA A 83 15.77 -32.48 18.89
N GLN A 84 16.34 -31.32 18.52
CA GLN A 84 15.60 -30.16 18.03
C GLN A 84 14.94 -30.43 16.67
N MET A 85 15.66 -31.05 15.71
CA MET A 85 15.09 -31.48 14.43
C MET A 85 13.93 -32.47 14.64
N GLU A 86 14.08 -33.41 15.57
CA GLU A 86 13.03 -34.39 15.85
C GLU A 86 11.83 -33.77 16.59
N LEU A 87 12.06 -32.73 17.41
CA LEU A 87 11.00 -31.93 18.03
C LEU A 87 10.21 -31.15 16.98
N LEU A 88 10.89 -30.49 16.04
CA LEU A 88 10.28 -29.74 14.95
C LEU A 88 9.50 -30.67 14.00
N ARG A 89 10.04 -31.86 13.73
CA ARG A 89 9.33 -32.89 12.97
C ARG A 89 8.08 -33.38 13.69
N LYS A 90 8.14 -33.53 15.02
CA LYS A 90 6.98 -33.87 15.86
C LYS A 90 5.97 -32.73 15.95
N SER A 91 6.37 -31.48 15.70
CA SER A 91 5.47 -30.33 15.60
C SER A 91 4.96 -30.06 14.18
N GLY A 92 5.13 -31.01 13.25
CA GLY A 92 4.58 -30.93 11.90
C GLY A 92 5.43 -30.15 10.88
N LEU A 93 6.70 -29.87 11.19
CA LEU A 93 7.63 -29.15 10.31
C LEU A 93 8.63 -30.10 9.63
N SER A 94 8.89 -29.86 8.35
CA SER A 94 9.85 -30.62 7.54
C SER A 94 11.01 -29.72 7.11
N LEU A 95 12.25 -30.20 7.27
CA LEU A 95 13.45 -29.44 6.86
C LEU A 95 13.62 -29.49 5.34
N ILE A 96 13.75 -28.31 4.73
CA ILE A 96 14.09 -28.12 3.32
C ILE A 96 15.58 -27.76 3.24
N ALA A 97 16.39 -28.71 2.80
CA ALA A 97 17.81 -28.49 2.50
C ALA A 97 17.95 -27.74 1.16
N SER A 98 17.75 -26.42 1.20
CA SER A 98 17.79 -25.53 0.03
C SER A 98 19.15 -24.87 -0.20
N ASN A 99 20.05 -24.86 0.78
CA ASN A 99 21.35 -24.20 0.64
C ASN A 99 22.15 -24.77 -0.56
N GLY A 100 22.55 -23.88 -1.47
CA GLY A 100 23.24 -24.22 -2.71
C GLY A 100 22.32 -24.70 -3.85
N LEU A 101 21.01 -24.74 -3.65
CA LEU A 101 20.04 -25.01 -4.72
C LEU A 101 19.75 -23.74 -5.51
N SER A 102 19.38 -23.94 -6.78
CA SER A 102 18.79 -22.91 -7.63
C SER A 102 17.53 -23.44 -8.31
N ILE A 103 16.51 -22.58 -8.42
CA ILE A 103 15.23 -22.86 -9.09
C ILE A 103 14.93 -21.80 -10.14
N GLU A 104 13.91 -22.04 -10.94
CA GLU A 104 13.31 -21.05 -11.84
C GLU A 104 11.94 -20.60 -11.29
N LEU A 105 11.77 -19.29 -11.16
CA LEU A 105 10.48 -18.64 -10.99
C LEU A 105 9.95 -18.22 -12.36
N GLY A 106 8.64 -18.32 -12.57
CA GLY A 106 8.03 -18.01 -13.86
C GLY A 106 8.34 -19.04 -14.95
N THR A 107 8.16 -18.66 -16.20
CA THR A 107 8.38 -19.53 -17.37
C THR A 107 8.76 -18.72 -18.61
N ASN A 108 9.37 -19.39 -19.60
CA ASN A 108 9.62 -18.83 -20.93
C ASN A 108 8.57 -19.26 -21.97
N SER A 109 7.54 -20.02 -21.57
CA SER A 109 6.48 -20.46 -22.48
C SER A 109 5.72 -19.27 -23.06
N ALA A 110 5.62 -19.17 -24.38
CA ALA A 110 4.86 -18.09 -25.03
C ALA A 110 3.37 -18.10 -24.68
N GLU A 111 2.84 -19.25 -24.24
CA GLU A 111 1.44 -19.46 -23.83
C GLU A 111 1.14 -18.93 -22.41
N ALA A 112 2.17 -18.64 -21.61
CA ALA A 112 2.01 -18.13 -20.25
C ALA A 112 1.66 -16.65 -20.21
N ARG A 113 1.02 -16.21 -19.12
CA ARG A 113 0.64 -14.81 -18.94
C ARG A 113 1.88 -13.91 -18.93
N VAL A 114 1.74 -12.65 -19.36
CA VAL A 114 2.88 -11.71 -19.46
C VAL A 114 3.58 -11.53 -18.11
N ASN A 115 2.83 -11.56 -17.01
CA ASN A 115 3.35 -11.42 -15.65
C ASN A 115 3.95 -12.70 -15.04
N GLU A 116 3.89 -13.82 -15.75
CA GLU A 116 4.50 -15.09 -15.38
C GLU A 116 5.81 -15.31 -16.17
N ARG A 117 6.21 -14.31 -16.97
CA ARG A 117 7.36 -14.34 -17.87
C ARG A 117 8.31 -13.16 -17.61
N PRO A 118 9.59 -13.29 -18.01
CA PRO A 118 10.27 -14.53 -18.41
C PRO A 118 10.55 -15.44 -17.19
N ALA A 119 11.18 -16.59 -17.43
CA ALA A 119 11.75 -17.39 -16.36
C ALA A 119 12.93 -16.63 -15.70
N MET A 120 12.99 -16.63 -14.37
CA MET A 120 14.00 -15.95 -13.56
C MET A 120 14.65 -16.95 -12.62
N LYS A 121 15.99 -16.96 -12.54
CA LYS A 121 16.71 -17.88 -11.67
C LYS A 121 16.84 -17.34 -10.25
N VAL A 122 16.59 -18.18 -9.26
CA VAL A 122 16.77 -17.85 -7.83
C VAL A 122 17.63 -18.90 -7.18
N SER A 123 18.70 -18.47 -6.49
CA SER A 123 19.59 -19.32 -5.70
C SER A 123 19.39 -19.11 -4.20
N PHE A 124 19.66 -20.15 -3.41
CA PHE A 124 19.47 -20.16 -1.96
C PHE A 124 20.79 -20.36 -1.22
N THR A 125 21.00 -19.62 -0.13
CA THR A 125 22.16 -19.79 0.77
C THR A 125 21.79 -20.30 2.16
N TYR A 126 20.52 -20.61 2.37
CA TYR A 126 19.95 -21.03 3.65
C TYR A 126 19.07 -22.26 3.48
N ASP A 127 18.84 -22.95 4.58
CA ASP A 127 17.85 -24.01 4.75
C ASP A 127 16.70 -23.45 5.60
N PHE A 128 15.49 -23.97 5.42
CA PHE A 128 14.32 -23.56 6.18
C PHE A 128 13.42 -24.74 6.50
N TYR A 129 12.51 -24.58 7.46
CA TYR A 129 11.49 -25.56 7.79
C TYR A 129 10.16 -25.14 7.18
N VAL A 130 9.36 -26.10 6.71
CA VAL A 130 8.02 -25.84 6.16
C VAL A 130 6.98 -26.71 6.85
N SER A 131 5.79 -26.15 7.04
CA SER A 131 4.63 -26.89 7.53
C SER A 131 4.24 -27.99 6.54
N ARG A 132 3.99 -29.19 7.06
CA ARG A 132 3.60 -30.37 6.27
C ARG A 132 2.37 -30.11 5.39
N HIS A 133 1.39 -29.37 5.89
CA HIS A 133 0.13 -29.04 5.25
C HIS A 133 -0.18 -27.54 5.40
N GLU A 134 -1.27 -27.08 4.79
CA GLU A 134 -1.85 -25.77 5.07
C GLU A 134 -2.25 -25.66 6.55
N THR A 135 -2.22 -24.44 7.10
CA THR A 135 -2.66 -24.18 8.47
C THR A 135 -4.11 -24.64 8.62
N THR A 136 -4.42 -25.43 9.64
CA THR A 136 -5.76 -25.97 9.86
C THR A 136 -6.66 -25.00 10.63
N CYS A 137 -7.98 -25.20 10.55
CA CYS A 137 -8.96 -24.47 11.35
C CYS A 137 -8.69 -24.57 12.85
N ALA A 138 -8.31 -25.75 13.36
CA ALA A 138 -7.97 -25.93 14.77
C ALA A 138 -6.74 -25.10 15.19
N GLU A 139 -5.70 -25.09 14.36
CA GLU A 139 -4.50 -24.31 14.64
C GLU A 139 -4.79 -22.81 14.65
N PHE A 140 -5.52 -22.33 13.64
CA PHE A 140 -5.87 -20.92 13.51
C PHE A 140 -6.79 -20.45 14.63
N ASN A 141 -7.94 -21.10 14.83
CA ASN A 141 -8.92 -20.71 15.85
C ASN A 141 -8.37 -20.88 17.27
N GLY A 142 -7.50 -21.87 17.48
CA GLY A 142 -6.84 -22.10 18.76
C GLY A 142 -5.87 -20.98 19.16
N LEU A 143 -5.39 -20.17 18.21
CA LEU A 143 -4.48 -19.05 18.45
C LEU A 143 -5.19 -17.70 18.34
N MET A 144 -5.85 -17.43 17.21
CA MET A 144 -6.33 -16.09 16.84
C MET A 144 -7.53 -15.61 17.64
N LYS A 145 -8.38 -16.53 18.11
CA LYS A 145 -9.56 -16.17 18.91
C LYS A 145 -9.19 -15.34 20.15
N SER A 146 -8.04 -15.62 20.76
CA SER A 146 -7.57 -14.88 21.93
C SER A 146 -6.85 -13.56 21.60
N VAL A 147 -6.36 -13.42 20.36
CA VAL A 147 -5.51 -12.29 19.95
C VAL A 147 -6.31 -11.21 19.22
N THR A 148 -7.20 -11.59 18.32
CA THR A 148 -8.01 -10.67 17.50
C THR A 148 -9.50 -10.81 17.74
N GLY A 149 -9.94 -11.87 18.44
CA GLY A 149 -11.36 -12.22 18.55
C GLY A 149 -11.89 -12.97 17.33
N LEU A 150 -11.09 -13.11 16.27
CA LEU A 150 -11.46 -13.83 15.06
C LEU A 150 -11.52 -15.33 15.33
N ALA A 151 -12.67 -15.93 15.02
CA ALA A 151 -12.86 -17.37 14.99
C ALA A 151 -13.70 -17.72 13.77
N LEU A 152 -13.15 -18.55 12.89
CA LEU A 152 -13.82 -18.97 11.67
C LEU A 152 -14.73 -20.16 11.94
N ASP A 153 -15.91 -20.14 11.35
CA ASP A 153 -16.87 -21.25 11.44
C ASP A 153 -16.47 -22.34 10.42
N CYS A 154 -15.74 -23.34 10.91
CA CYS A 154 -15.27 -24.45 10.10
C CYS A 154 -16.10 -25.71 10.37
N GLU A 155 -16.50 -26.41 9.31
CA GLU A 155 -17.24 -27.68 9.43
C GLU A 155 -16.41 -28.78 10.13
N ASN A 156 -15.08 -28.70 10.04
CA ASN A 156 -14.16 -29.66 10.64
C ASN A 156 -12.80 -29.01 10.95
N ASP A 157 -12.29 -29.29 12.14
CA ASP A 157 -11.03 -28.80 12.70
C ASP A 157 -9.78 -29.11 11.85
N SER A 158 -9.81 -30.22 11.09
CA SER A 158 -8.70 -30.66 10.23
C SER A 158 -8.76 -30.09 8.81
N LEU A 159 -9.75 -29.26 8.49
CA LEU A 159 -9.77 -28.54 7.21
C LEU A 159 -8.69 -27.46 7.20
N PRO A 160 -8.10 -27.15 6.02
CA PRO A 160 -7.28 -25.95 5.88
C PRO A 160 -8.13 -24.71 6.23
N VAL A 161 -7.51 -23.76 6.92
CA VAL A 161 -8.13 -22.47 7.22
C VAL A 161 -8.20 -21.66 5.93
N THR A 162 -9.40 -21.21 5.57
CA THR A 162 -9.63 -20.34 4.41
C THR A 162 -10.50 -19.16 4.81
N ASN A 163 -10.83 -18.27 3.85
CA ASN A 163 -11.53 -17.02 4.09
C ASN A 163 -10.79 -16.07 5.04
N VAL A 164 -9.46 -16.06 4.94
CA VAL A 164 -8.57 -15.19 5.71
C VAL A 164 -7.88 -14.19 4.79
N THR A 165 -7.69 -12.97 5.28
CA THR A 165 -6.87 -11.97 4.59
C THR A 165 -5.38 -12.31 4.70
N TYR A 166 -4.54 -11.68 3.87
CA TYR A 166 -3.09 -11.77 4.04
C TYR A 166 -2.67 -11.28 5.43
N TYR A 167 -3.29 -10.20 5.92
CA TYR A 167 -2.97 -9.65 7.23
C TYR A 167 -3.35 -10.57 8.39
N ASP A 168 -4.46 -11.32 8.28
CA ASP A 168 -4.81 -12.35 9.27
C ASP A 168 -3.73 -13.43 9.34
N ALA A 169 -3.22 -13.86 8.18
CA ALA A 169 -2.16 -14.85 8.08
C ALA A 169 -0.82 -14.33 8.64
N VAL A 170 -0.47 -13.07 8.37
CA VAL A 170 0.68 -12.36 8.97
C VAL A 170 0.57 -12.29 10.50
N LEU A 171 -0.59 -11.90 11.03
CA LEU A 171 -0.81 -11.84 12.47
C LEU A 171 -0.69 -13.24 13.09
N PHE A 172 -1.24 -14.27 12.44
CA PHE A 172 -1.09 -15.65 12.89
C PHE A 172 0.38 -16.10 12.92
N ALA A 173 1.17 -15.79 11.88
CA ALA A 173 2.60 -16.12 11.83
C ALA A 173 3.37 -15.47 13.01
N ASN A 174 3.10 -14.19 13.29
CA ASN A 174 3.70 -13.50 14.43
C ASN A 174 3.34 -14.14 15.77
N GLU A 175 2.07 -14.47 15.98
CA GLU A 175 1.63 -15.11 17.22
C GLU A 175 2.18 -16.53 17.35
N ARG A 176 2.37 -17.23 16.23
CA ARG A 176 3.03 -18.54 16.22
C ARG A 176 4.49 -18.41 16.65
N SER A 177 5.21 -17.41 16.14
CA SER A 177 6.59 -17.10 16.56
C SER A 177 6.69 -16.83 18.06
N LYS A 178 5.84 -15.93 18.59
CA LYS A 178 5.81 -15.60 20.03
C LYS A 178 5.53 -16.83 20.89
N ARG A 179 4.59 -17.69 20.47
CA ARG A 179 4.25 -18.92 21.19
C ARG A 179 5.43 -19.90 21.27
N GLU A 180 6.33 -19.88 20.30
CA GLU A 180 7.55 -20.69 20.28
C GLU A 180 8.78 -19.96 20.84
N GLY A 181 8.61 -18.76 21.40
CA GLY A 181 9.70 -17.98 22.00
C GLY A 181 10.65 -17.37 20.97
N LEU A 182 10.19 -17.17 19.74
CA LEU A 182 10.90 -16.50 18.66
C LEU A 182 10.48 -15.02 18.55
N ASP A 183 11.31 -14.25 17.86
CA ASP A 183 10.95 -12.91 17.42
C ASP A 183 10.03 -12.98 16.17
N THR A 184 9.49 -11.86 15.72
CA THR A 184 8.46 -11.80 14.67
C THR A 184 9.01 -11.35 13.32
N ALA A 185 8.63 -12.03 12.24
CA ALA A 185 8.95 -11.63 10.87
C ALA A 185 8.29 -10.31 10.44
N TYR A 186 7.20 -9.90 11.09
CA TYR A 186 6.40 -8.77 10.66
C TYR A 186 6.26 -7.72 11.75
N THR A 187 6.49 -6.44 11.43
CA THR A 187 6.16 -5.31 12.30
C THR A 187 5.09 -4.43 11.68
N TYR A 188 4.36 -3.72 12.53
CA TYR A 188 3.35 -2.74 12.13
C TYR A 188 3.14 -1.76 13.29
N VAL A 189 2.71 -0.55 12.97
CA VAL A 189 2.40 0.52 13.92
C VAL A 189 0.97 0.37 14.45
N SER A 190 0.02 0.13 13.55
CA SER A 190 -1.40 0.01 13.89
C SER A 190 -2.10 -1.02 13.01
N LYS A 191 -3.29 -1.48 13.43
CA LYS A 191 -4.12 -2.45 12.69
C LYS A 191 -5.57 -1.98 12.61
N LYS A 192 -6.22 -2.20 11.46
CA LYS A 192 -7.65 -1.93 11.24
C LYS A 192 -8.38 -3.25 11.06
N MET A 193 -9.46 -3.45 11.82
CA MET A 193 -10.30 -4.64 11.75
C MET A 193 -11.63 -4.30 11.06
N ASP A 194 -12.20 -5.24 10.30
CA ASP A 194 -13.58 -5.14 9.81
C ASP A 194 -14.60 -5.57 10.88
N SER A 195 -15.88 -5.48 10.55
CA SER A 195 -16.98 -5.86 11.46
C SER A 195 -17.03 -7.36 11.80
N GLU A 196 -16.37 -8.20 11.00
CA GLU A 196 -16.27 -9.64 11.22
C GLU A 196 -15.01 -10.02 12.02
N GLY A 197 -14.16 -9.04 12.35
CA GLY A 197 -12.93 -9.25 13.10
C GLY A 197 -11.74 -9.66 12.23
N HIS A 198 -11.80 -9.50 10.91
CA HIS A 198 -10.65 -9.69 10.02
C HIS A 198 -9.78 -8.44 9.99
N CYS A 199 -8.45 -8.61 9.93
CA CYS A 199 -7.53 -7.51 9.76
C CYS A 199 -7.54 -7.06 8.28
N VAL A 200 -7.96 -5.83 8.01
CA VAL A 200 -8.06 -5.30 6.63
C VAL A 200 -6.96 -4.29 6.29
N ASN A 201 -6.19 -3.83 7.29
CA ASN A 201 -5.03 -2.99 7.07
C ASN A 201 -4.01 -3.13 8.23
N LEU A 202 -2.72 -3.13 7.89
CA LEU A 202 -1.60 -2.98 8.84
C LEU A 202 -0.80 -1.73 8.44
N GLU A 203 -0.87 -0.70 9.26
CA GLU A 203 -0.12 0.54 9.06
C GLU A 203 1.34 0.37 9.46
N GLY A 204 2.26 0.95 8.68
CA GLY A 204 3.71 0.75 8.87
C GLY A 204 4.14 -0.71 8.77
N TYR A 205 3.43 -1.50 7.96
CA TYR A 205 3.74 -2.90 7.73
C TYR A 205 5.15 -3.07 7.15
N ALA A 206 5.98 -3.85 7.84
CA ALA A 206 7.31 -4.25 7.39
C ALA A 206 7.49 -5.76 7.52
N TYR A 207 8.13 -6.38 6.53
CA TYR A 207 8.64 -7.74 6.58
C TYR A 207 10.16 -7.72 6.81
N HIS A 208 10.61 -8.45 7.82
CA HIS A 208 12.00 -8.60 8.28
C HIS A 208 12.47 -10.05 8.06
N PRO A 209 12.79 -10.42 6.80
CA PRO A 209 13.17 -11.78 6.43
C PRO A 209 14.37 -12.34 7.22
N GLU A 210 15.26 -11.47 7.67
CA GLU A 210 16.49 -11.83 8.38
C GLU A 210 16.25 -12.37 9.80
N ILE A 211 15.04 -12.24 10.32
CA ILE A 211 14.67 -12.66 11.67
C ILE A 211 14.24 -14.14 11.67
N GLU A 212 14.90 -14.96 12.49
CA GLU A 212 14.48 -16.35 12.75
C GLU A 212 13.08 -16.38 13.37
N SER A 213 12.09 -16.75 12.55
CA SER A 213 10.68 -16.62 12.90
C SER A 213 9.81 -17.56 12.05
N PHE A 214 8.54 -17.69 12.42
CA PHE A 214 7.51 -18.16 11.51
C PHE A 214 7.05 -17.02 10.60
N HIS A 215 6.94 -17.32 9.32
CA HIS A 215 6.46 -16.41 8.29
C HIS A 215 5.71 -17.17 7.19
N LEU A 216 4.97 -16.43 6.36
CA LEU A 216 4.47 -16.97 5.09
C LEU A 216 5.67 -17.29 4.20
N PRO A 217 5.67 -18.41 3.46
CA PRO A 217 6.77 -18.72 2.54
C PRO A 217 6.91 -17.59 1.52
N THR A 218 8.16 -17.25 1.17
CA THR A 218 8.40 -16.52 -0.07
C THR A 218 7.94 -17.34 -1.28
N GLU A 219 7.65 -16.69 -2.41
CA GLU A 219 7.33 -17.38 -3.66
C GLU A 219 8.46 -18.35 -4.05
N ALA A 220 9.71 -17.96 -3.79
CA ALA A 220 10.89 -18.79 -3.99
C ALA A 220 10.88 -20.05 -3.10
N GLU A 221 10.71 -19.89 -1.78
CA GLU A 221 10.64 -21.03 -0.85
C GLU A 221 9.49 -21.97 -1.19
N TRP A 222 8.32 -21.40 -1.48
CA TRP A 222 7.14 -22.17 -1.89
C TRP A 222 7.43 -23.01 -3.13
N MET A 223 8.10 -22.44 -4.14
CA MET A 223 8.48 -23.13 -5.37
C MET A 223 9.51 -24.25 -5.16
N VAL A 224 10.50 -24.06 -4.26
CA VAL A 224 11.46 -25.12 -3.90
C VAL A 224 10.75 -26.36 -3.35
N VAL A 225 9.69 -26.13 -2.56
CA VAL A 225 8.88 -27.19 -1.96
C VAL A 225 7.93 -27.80 -2.99
N ALA A 226 7.20 -26.96 -3.72
CA ALA A 226 6.17 -27.38 -4.66
C ALA A 226 6.74 -28.26 -5.78
N GLN A 227 7.89 -27.91 -6.36
CA GLN A 227 8.49 -28.67 -7.47
C GLN A 227 8.79 -30.15 -7.10
N LYS A 228 8.98 -30.47 -5.82
CA LYS A 228 9.23 -31.84 -5.33
C LYS A 228 7.94 -32.58 -4.94
N ASN A 229 6.83 -31.85 -4.79
CA ASN A 229 5.56 -32.33 -4.25
C ASN A 229 4.36 -32.01 -5.18
N TRP A 230 4.61 -31.78 -6.47
CA TRP A 230 3.60 -31.38 -7.46
C TRP A 230 2.94 -32.58 -8.14
N PHE A 231 1.99 -33.23 -7.46
CA PHE A 231 1.38 -34.49 -7.91
C PHE A 231 -0.15 -34.37 -8.00
N SER A 232 -0.70 -34.32 -9.22
CA SER A 232 -2.14 -34.12 -9.42
C SER A 232 -2.99 -35.29 -8.90
N GLU A 233 -2.49 -36.52 -8.97
CA GLU A 233 -3.15 -37.72 -8.44
C GLU A 233 -3.25 -37.73 -6.91
N LYS A 234 -2.35 -37.01 -6.24
CA LYS A 234 -2.31 -36.83 -4.78
C LYS A 234 -2.93 -35.51 -4.31
N SER A 235 -3.65 -34.80 -5.20
CA SER A 235 -4.20 -33.46 -4.92
C SER A 235 -5.73 -33.39 -4.98
N TRP A 236 -6.32 -32.52 -4.15
CA TRP A 236 -7.76 -32.21 -4.18
C TRP A 236 -8.04 -31.10 -5.19
N THR A 237 -8.60 -31.44 -6.34
CA THR A 237 -8.84 -30.52 -7.45
C THR A 237 -10.31 -30.56 -7.87
N ALA A 238 -10.74 -29.67 -8.77
CA ALA A 238 -12.13 -29.58 -9.22
C ALA A 238 -12.69 -30.92 -9.73
N GLU A 239 -11.84 -31.79 -10.27
CA GLU A 239 -12.21 -33.09 -10.80
C GLU A 239 -12.58 -34.12 -9.74
N ASN A 240 -12.16 -33.92 -8.48
CA ASN A 240 -12.26 -34.96 -7.45
C ASN A 240 -12.64 -34.46 -6.05
N SER A 241 -12.72 -33.15 -5.83
CA SER A 241 -12.98 -32.55 -4.52
C SER A 241 -14.46 -32.42 -4.17
N ASP A 242 -15.38 -32.63 -5.13
CA ASP A 242 -16.78 -32.22 -5.04
C ASP A 242 -16.96 -30.72 -4.76
N PHE A 243 -16.02 -29.89 -5.19
CA PHE A 243 -15.99 -28.45 -4.98
C PHE A 243 -16.07 -28.04 -3.50
N LYS A 244 -15.35 -28.76 -2.63
CA LYS A 244 -15.19 -28.41 -1.21
C LYS A 244 -13.78 -28.68 -0.71
N LEU A 245 -13.44 -28.08 0.43
CA LEU A 245 -12.21 -28.37 1.16
C LEU A 245 -12.25 -29.81 1.71
N HIS A 246 -11.07 -30.41 1.84
CA HIS A 246 -10.90 -31.72 2.46
C HIS A 246 -9.89 -31.63 3.60
N PRO A 247 -9.96 -32.56 4.59
CA PRO A 247 -8.98 -32.61 5.65
C PRO A 247 -7.56 -32.68 5.08
N VAL A 248 -6.64 -31.91 5.67
CA VAL A 248 -5.25 -31.85 5.22
C VAL A 248 -4.60 -33.23 5.12
N CYS A 249 -3.75 -33.41 4.11
CA CYS A 249 -3.06 -34.64 3.72
C CYS A 249 -3.95 -35.86 3.44
N SER A 250 -5.28 -35.75 3.39
CA SER A 250 -6.18 -36.90 3.23
C SER A 250 -6.03 -37.68 1.91
N LYS A 251 -5.33 -37.09 0.92
CA LYS A 251 -5.02 -37.74 -0.36
C LYS A 251 -3.55 -38.16 -0.51
N ALA A 252 -2.72 -37.75 0.43
CA ALA A 252 -1.27 -37.92 0.42
C ALA A 252 -0.74 -38.23 1.83
N GLU A 253 -1.41 -39.16 2.54
CA GLU A 253 -1.11 -39.47 3.95
C GLU A 253 0.34 -39.90 4.18
N ASP A 254 0.97 -40.50 3.16
CA ASP A 254 2.35 -40.99 3.16
C ASP A 254 3.39 -39.90 2.83
N SER A 255 2.96 -38.74 2.33
CA SER A 255 3.86 -37.66 1.92
C SER A 255 4.37 -36.84 3.11
N GLU A 256 5.64 -36.46 3.04
CA GLU A 256 6.29 -35.58 4.02
C GLU A 256 5.75 -34.14 3.97
N ILE A 257 5.28 -33.72 2.78
CA ILE A 257 4.57 -32.47 2.52
C ILE A 257 3.40 -32.81 1.59
N CYS A 258 2.23 -32.26 1.86
CA CYS A 258 1.01 -32.54 1.11
C CYS A 258 0.33 -31.23 0.67
N ASP A 259 -0.64 -31.38 -0.24
CA ASP A 259 -1.56 -30.32 -0.66
C ASP A 259 -0.87 -29.06 -1.22
N MET A 260 0.32 -29.20 -1.83
CA MET A 260 0.96 -28.08 -2.55
C MET A 260 0.17 -27.68 -3.81
N MET A 261 -0.59 -28.62 -4.39
CA MET A 261 -1.54 -28.40 -5.48
C MET A 261 -2.95 -28.69 -4.97
N GLY A 262 -3.89 -27.78 -5.27
CA GLY A 262 -5.29 -27.97 -4.92
C GLY A 262 -5.58 -27.73 -3.44
N ASN A 263 -6.69 -28.29 -2.94
CA ASN A 263 -7.25 -28.07 -1.61
C ASN A 263 -7.45 -26.57 -1.30
N ALA A 264 -6.54 -25.89 -0.61
CA ALA A 264 -6.59 -24.43 -0.47
C ALA A 264 -5.49 -23.75 -1.31
N MET A 265 -5.87 -22.66 -2.00
CA MET A 265 -4.91 -21.73 -2.57
C MET A 265 -4.15 -21.04 -1.44
N GLU A 266 -2.87 -20.75 -1.63
CA GLU A 266 -2.01 -20.32 -0.52
C GLU A 266 -1.49 -18.91 -0.71
N TRP A 267 -1.64 -18.09 0.33
CA TRP A 267 -0.86 -16.87 0.50
C TRP A 267 0.63 -17.19 0.55
N VAL A 268 1.41 -16.46 -0.23
CA VAL A 268 2.86 -16.33 -0.07
C VAL A 268 3.21 -14.91 0.35
N ASN A 269 4.42 -14.72 0.86
CA ASN A 269 4.84 -13.47 1.45
C ASN A 269 4.95 -12.30 0.44
N ASP A 270 5.33 -12.62 -0.78
CA ASP A 270 5.81 -11.67 -1.78
C ASP A 270 4.73 -10.66 -2.23
N TRP A 271 5.16 -9.42 -2.37
CA TRP A 271 4.46 -8.48 -3.25
C TRP A 271 4.67 -8.87 -4.70
N PHE A 272 3.66 -8.63 -5.52
CA PHE A 272 3.72 -8.91 -6.93
C PHE A 272 4.73 -7.98 -7.63
N GLY A 273 5.69 -8.59 -8.32
CA GLY A 273 6.70 -7.91 -9.14
C GLY A 273 6.87 -8.60 -10.49
N LEU A 274 7.31 -7.85 -11.50
CA LEU A 274 7.56 -8.38 -12.85
C LEU A 274 8.88 -9.14 -12.90
N PHE A 275 8.89 -10.32 -13.52
CA PHE A 275 10.13 -11.08 -13.72
C PHE A 275 11.04 -10.48 -14.78
N ARG A 276 12.33 -10.81 -14.68
CA ARG A 276 13.38 -10.46 -15.64
C ARG A 276 14.29 -11.66 -15.88
N ASP A 277 14.89 -11.72 -17.06
CA ASP A 277 15.89 -12.73 -17.40
C ASP A 277 17.20 -12.40 -16.67
N THR A 278 17.26 -12.77 -15.40
CA THR A 278 18.38 -12.52 -14.49
C THR A 278 18.48 -13.64 -13.44
N THR A 279 19.53 -13.57 -12.62
CA THR A 279 19.73 -14.47 -11.47
C THR A 279 19.77 -13.66 -10.19
N LEU A 280 18.91 -14.01 -9.23
CA LEU A 280 18.88 -13.43 -7.90
C LEU A 280 19.23 -14.49 -6.84
N GLN A 281 19.58 -14.01 -5.65
CA GLN A 281 19.86 -14.85 -4.48
C GLN A 281 18.85 -14.49 -3.39
N ASN A 282 18.26 -15.49 -2.73
CA ASN A 282 17.34 -15.31 -1.61
C ASN A 282 16.20 -14.32 -1.92
N TYR A 283 15.57 -14.47 -3.09
CA TYR A 283 14.55 -13.55 -3.59
C TYR A 283 13.29 -13.55 -2.72
N ALA A 284 12.80 -12.35 -2.37
CA ALA A 284 11.66 -12.14 -1.47
C ALA A 284 10.53 -11.27 -2.09
N GLY A 285 10.53 -11.11 -3.42
CA GLY A 285 9.46 -10.42 -4.16
C GLY A 285 9.78 -8.97 -4.50
N ALA A 286 8.73 -8.21 -4.82
CA ALA A 286 8.83 -6.75 -4.93
C ALA A 286 9.01 -6.11 -3.53
N PRO A 287 9.70 -4.95 -3.42
CA PRO A 287 10.00 -4.29 -2.14
C PRO A 287 8.75 -3.74 -1.44
N ASP A 288 7.73 -3.37 -2.22
CA ASP A 288 6.45 -2.80 -1.80
C ASP A 288 5.32 -3.26 -2.75
N GLY A 289 4.09 -2.83 -2.46
CA GLY A 289 2.91 -3.24 -3.22
C GLY A 289 2.77 -2.58 -4.60
N GLY A 290 3.64 -1.63 -4.95
CA GLY A 290 3.49 -0.76 -6.11
C GLY A 290 2.11 -0.12 -6.19
N LYS A 291 1.73 0.35 -7.38
CA LYS A 291 0.47 1.09 -7.63
C LYS A 291 -0.82 0.32 -7.32
N VAL A 292 -0.79 -1.02 -7.30
CA VAL A 292 -1.99 -1.88 -7.23
C VAL A 292 -2.06 -2.66 -5.91
N ALA A 293 -1.01 -2.63 -5.09
CA ALA A 293 -0.87 -3.42 -3.86
C ALA A 293 -1.21 -4.91 -4.05
N GLN A 294 -0.77 -5.48 -5.17
CA GLN A 294 -1.09 -6.85 -5.54
C GLN A 294 -0.16 -7.84 -4.81
N ARG A 295 -0.75 -8.92 -4.29
CA ARG A 295 -0.08 -10.04 -3.63
C ARG A 295 -0.04 -11.26 -4.53
N ILE A 296 0.91 -12.14 -4.26
CA ILE A 296 1.04 -13.43 -4.95
C ILE A 296 0.28 -14.49 -4.17
N VAL A 297 -0.42 -15.36 -4.89
CA VAL A 297 -1.04 -16.59 -4.36
C VAL A 297 -0.67 -17.77 -5.24
N LYS A 298 -0.55 -18.96 -4.65
CA LYS A 298 0.01 -20.16 -5.31
C LYS A 298 -0.87 -21.40 -5.07
N GLY A 299 -0.60 -22.48 -5.82
CA GLY A 299 -1.14 -23.82 -5.54
C GLY A 299 -2.48 -24.17 -6.18
N GLY A 300 -3.28 -23.18 -6.58
CA GLY A 300 -4.68 -23.45 -6.95
C GLY A 300 -5.47 -23.94 -5.73
N SER A 301 -6.73 -24.36 -5.91
CA SER A 301 -7.56 -24.83 -4.80
C SER A 301 -8.44 -26.02 -5.23
N PHE A 302 -9.30 -26.48 -4.34
CA PHE A 302 -10.31 -27.50 -4.61
C PHE A 302 -11.22 -27.15 -5.80
N ARG A 303 -11.33 -25.87 -6.17
CA ARG A 303 -12.11 -25.39 -7.33
C ARG A 303 -11.28 -25.30 -8.61
N SER A 304 -9.96 -25.41 -8.52
CA SER A 304 -9.04 -25.33 -9.64
C SER A 304 -8.91 -26.69 -10.29
N LYS A 305 -8.93 -26.72 -11.63
CA LYS A 305 -8.65 -27.95 -12.36
C LYS A 305 -7.17 -28.26 -12.32
N ALA A 306 -6.85 -29.53 -12.16
CA ALA A 306 -5.47 -29.99 -11.99
C ALA A 306 -4.57 -29.52 -13.14
N SER A 307 -5.10 -29.58 -14.34
CA SER A 307 -4.40 -29.22 -15.56
C SER A 307 -4.13 -27.70 -15.61
N SER A 308 -5.12 -26.86 -15.25
CA SER A 308 -4.95 -25.38 -15.20
C SER A 308 -4.13 -24.86 -14.04
N THR A 309 -3.69 -25.76 -13.16
CA THR A 309 -2.92 -25.42 -11.98
C THR A 309 -1.44 -25.65 -12.28
N THR A 310 -0.78 -24.60 -12.77
CA THR A 310 0.64 -24.66 -13.12
C THR A 310 1.51 -24.24 -11.94
N LEU A 311 2.73 -24.78 -11.87
CA LEU A 311 3.72 -24.41 -10.86
C LEU A 311 4.02 -22.90 -10.89
N TYR A 312 4.02 -22.28 -12.07
CA TYR A 312 4.43 -20.89 -12.26
C TYR A 312 3.28 -19.88 -12.15
N ALA A 313 2.03 -20.31 -11.96
CA ALA A 313 0.90 -19.38 -11.75
C ALA A 313 1.09 -18.55 -10.47
N ARG A 314 0.77 -17.25 -10.51
CA ARG A 314 1.10 -16.28 -9.45
C ARG A 314 -0.08 -15.46 -8.93
N GLY A 315 -1.30 -15.85 -9.26
CA GLY A 315 -2.49 -15.05 -8.93
C GLY A 315 -3.78 -15.82 -9.13
N ASP A 316 -4.89 -15.14 -8.82
CA ASP A 316 -6.24 -15.64 -9.09
C ASP A 316 -6.81 -15.03 -10.38
N ILE A 317 -8.10 -15.25 -10.63
CA ILE A 317 -8.86 -14.66 -11.74
C ILE A 317 -8.93 -13.12 -11.61
N TYR A 318 -9.00 -12.60 -10.38
CA TYR A 318 -8.97 -11.17 -10.09
C TYR A 318 -7.67 -10.77 -9.39
N SER A 319 -7.37 -9.48 -9.43
CA SER A 319 -6.29 -8.90 -8.63
C SER A 319 -6.50 -9.23 -7.15
N VAL A 320 -5.50 -9.87 -6.55
CA VAL A 320 -5.50 -10.26 -5.15
C VAL A 320 -4.68 -9.23 -4.38
N THR A 321 -5.27 -8.61 -3.37
CA THR A 321 -4.61 -7.62 -2.51
C THR A 321 -4.55 -8.12 -1.07
N SER A 322 -3.86 -7.40 -0.19
CA SER A 322 -3.67 -7.87 1.19
C SER A 322 -4.98 -8.00 2.00
N SER A 323 -6.05 -7.30 1.61
CA SER A 323 -7.38 -7.40 2.25
C SER A 323 -8.34 -8.37 1.53
N THR A 324 -7.95 -8.94 0.39
CA THR A 324 -8.75 -9.96 -0.30
C THR A 324 -8.86 -11.20 0.59
N ARG A 325 -10.01 -11.89 0.56
CA ARG A 325 -10.21 -13.22 1.18
C ARG A 325 -11.24 -14.02 0.40
N GLY A 326 -11.21 -15.35 0.54
CA GLY A 326 -12.19 -16.25 -0.06
C GLY A 326 -12.15 -17.64 0.57
N ASP A 327 -13.25 -18.38 0.50
CA ASP A 327 -13.43 -19.71 1.07
C ASP A 327 -12.48 -20.80 0.50
N TYR A 328 -11.72 -20.46 -0.52
CA TYR A 328 -10.71 -21.30 -1.17
C TYR A 328 -9.26 -20.82 -0.91
N LEU A 329 -9.08 -19.69 -0.23
CA LEU A 329 -7.78 -19.03 -0.03
C LEU A 329 -7.38 -19.09 1.44
N GLY A 330 -6.30 -19.83 1.69
CA GLY A 330 -5.67 -20.08 2.98
C GLY A 330 -4.17 -19.83 2.92
N PHE A 331 -3.40 -20.51 3.76
CA PHE A 331 -1.94 -20.37 3.80
C PHE A 331 -1.26 -21.51 4.57
N ARG A 332 0.06 -21.64 4.36
CA ARG A 332 0.96 -22.43 5.22
C ARG A 332 2.09 -21.56 5.76
N LEU A 333 2.79 -22.05 6.77
CA LEU A 333 3.93 -21.35 7.35
C LEU A 333 5.25 -22.06 7.04
N VAL A 334 6.30 -21.26 6.94
CA VAL A 334 7.69 -21.69 7.06
C VAL A 334 8.27 -21.15 8.37
N ARG A 335 9.40 -21.72 8.78
CA ARG A 335 10.23 -21.25 9.89
C ARG A 335 11.68 -21.19 9.45
N GLY A 336 12.31 -20.04 9.69
CA GLY A 336 13.71 -19.79 9.39
C GLY A 336 13.98 -18.30 9.29
N SER A 337 15.20 -17.95 8.89
CA SER A 337 15.57 -16.63 8.40
C SER A 337 15.95 -16.72 6.91
N VAL A 338 15.62 -15.71 6.13
CA VAL A 338 16.09 -15.48 4.76
C VAL A 338 17.21 -14.43 4.82
N PRO A 339 18.48 -14.83 5.02
CA PRO A 339 19.60 -13.89 5.12
C PRO A 339 19.84 -13.19 3.78
N ASP A 340 20.29 -11.93 3.81
CA ASP A 340 20.65 -11.16 2.61
C ASP A 340 19.57 -11.26 1.51
N ALA A 341 18.30 -11.15 1.93
CA ALA A 341 17.17 -11.23 1.01
C ALA A 341 17.34 -10.22 -0.13
N SER A 342 16.92 -10.59 -1.34
CA SER A 342 16.91 -9.66 -2.47
C SER A 342 15.51 -9.34 -2.94
N TRP A 343 15.30 -8.08 -3.31
CA TRP A 343 14.03 -7.58 -3.83
C TRP A 343 14.22 -7.08 -5.25
N MET A 344 13.16 -7.07 -6.03
CA MET A 344 13.19 -6.53 -7.39
C MET A 344 12.19 -5.39 -7.53
N GLY A 345 12.69 -4.20 -7.87
CA GLY A 345 11.87 -3.01 -8.11
C GLY A 345 10.96 -3.16 -9.32
N SER A 346 10.00 -2.24 -9.45
CA SER A 346 9.08 -2.14 -10.60
C SER A 346 9.82 -1.95 -11.94
N ASP A 347 10.99 -1.32 -11.90
CA ASP A 347 11.89 -1.14 -13.04
C ASP A 347 12.61 -2.44 -13.46
N GLY A 348 12.51 -3.50 -12.65
CA GLY A 348 13.16 -4.80 -12.87
C GLY A 348 14.59 -4.88 -12.38
N ARG A 349 15.06 -3.93 -11.56
CA ARG A 349 16.40 -3.98 -10.97
C ARG A 349 16.37 -4.55 -9.56
N ALA A 350 17.43 -5.25 -9.19
CA ALA A 350 17.61 -5.70 -7.82
C ALA A 350 17.82 -4.50 -6.90
N ILE A 351 17.05 -4.42 -5.82
CA ILE A 351 17.19 -3.40 -4.79
C ILE A 351 18.00 -4.01 -3.65
N SER A 352 19.12 -3.37 -3.32
CA SER A 352 20.01 -3.82 -2.24
C SER A 352 19.73 -3.16 -0.89
N SER A 353 19.10 -1.98 -0.87
CA SER A 353 18.69 -1.28 0.37
C SER A 353 17.20 -0.97 0.29
N ARG A 354 16.38 -1.78 0.97
CA ARG A 354 14.93 -1.60 1.05
C ARG A 354 14.59 -0.44 1.97
N ILE A 355 13.79 0.50 1.47
CA ILE A 355 13.19 1.57 2.28
C ILE A 355 11.75 1.16 2.57
N THR A 356 11.39 1.12 3.84
CA THR A 356 10.04 0.79 4.31
C THR A 356 9.30 2.04 4.73
N LEU A 357 8.09 2.22 4.22
CA LEU A 357 7.20 3.31 4.65
C LEU A 357 6.49 2.92 5.94
N LEU A 358 6.62 3.78 6.94
CA LEU A 358 6.06 3.59 8.28
C LEU A 358 4.78 4.40 8.48
N ALA A 359 4.60 5.49 7.74
CA ALA A 359 3.38 6.28 7.69
C ALA A 359 2.69 6.15 6.33
N ASN A 360 1.36 6.07 6.33
CA ASN A 360 0.55 6.17 5.12
C ASN A 360 0.07 7.62 4.88
N ALA A 361 -0.67 7.83 3.78
CA ALA A 361 -1.21 9.13 3.41
C ALA A 361 -2.11 9.73 4.51
N SER A 362 -2.94 8.89 5.15
CA SER A 362 -3.84 9.30 6.25
C SER A 362 -3.07 9.69 7.51
N SER A 363 -1.98 8.98 7.84
CA SER A 363 -1.07 9.34 8.93
C SER A 363 -0.42 10.70 8.67
N VAL A 364 0.18 10.91 7.50
CA VAL A 364 0.80 12.21 7.15
C VAL A 364 -0.25 13.32 7.17
N TYR A 365 -1.42 13.08 6.58
CA TYR A 365 -2.56 13.99 6.59
C TYR A 365 -2.98 14.41 8.00
N SER A 366 -2.99 13.49 8.97
CA SER A 366 -3.41 13.81 10.34
C SER A 366 -2.58 14.93 10.99
N TYR A 367 -1.35 15.16 10.52
CA TYR A 367 -0.48 16.26 10.93
C TYR A 367 -0.46 17.39 9.91
N SER A 368 -0.26 17.09 8.62
CA SER A 368 -0.12 18.09 7.55
C SER A 368 -1.42 18.81 7.18
N LYS A 369 -2.57 18.22 7.52
CA LYS A 369 -3.91 18.64 7.11
C LYS A 369 -4.06 18.73 5.58
N THR A 370 -3.29 17.95 4.84
CA THR A 370 -3.37 17.84 3.38
C THR A 370 -2.84 16.50 2.89
N TYR A 371 -3.56 15.86 1.97
CA TYR A 371 -3.09 14.66 1.27
C TYR A 371 -2.03 14.98 0.20
N LYS A 372 -1.91 16.25 -0.21
CA LYS A 372 -0.86 16.69 -1.13
C LYS A 372 0.42 16.90 -0.35
N ALA A 373 1.13 15.81 -0.13
CA ALA A 373 2.41 15.81 0.54
C ALA A 373 3.41 14.94 -0.22
N LYS A 374 4.65 15.40 -0.33
CA LYS A 374 5.75 14.64 -0.94
C LYS A 374 6.95 14.70 -0.02
N LEU A 375 7.54 13.55 0.25
CA LEU A 375 8.78 13.44 1.03
C LEU A 375 9.90 13.08 0.07
N ALA A 376 10.95 13.88 0.00
CA ALA A 376 12.20 13.56 -0.69
C ALA A 376 13.32 13.41 0.34
N PHE A 377 14.27 12.51 0.11
CA PHE A 377 15.45 12.30 0.95
C PHE A 377 16.54 11.64 0.12
N ARG A 378 17.77 11.69 0.60
CA ARG A 378 18.90 10.97 0.02
C ARG A 378 18.94 9.55 0.59
N ASN A 379 19.05 8.56 -0.29
CA ASN A 379 19.51 7.22 0.08
C ASN A 379 21.05 7.21 0.02
N ASP A 380 21.73 7.26 1.16
CA ASP A 380 23.20 7.44 1.17
C ASP A 380 23.96 6.19 0.71
N VAL A 381 23.32 5.01 0.76
CA VAL A 381 23.90 3.76 0.23
C VAL A 381 24.10 3.85 -1.29
N SER A 382 23.17 4.47 -2.00
CA SER A 382 23.22 4.64 -3.46
C SER A 382 23.76 6.01 -3.90
N GLY A 383 23.64 7.04 -3.04
CA GLY A 383 23.90 8.44 -3.36
C GLY A 383 22.76 9.14 -4.10
N ASN A 384 21.63 8.46 -4.33
CA ASN A 384 20.49 8.96 -5.10
C ASN A 384 19.46 9.69 -4.23
N ILE A 385 18.60 10.48 -4.88
CA ILE A 385 17.38 11.03 -4.26
C ILE A 385 16.27 9.98 -4.38
N ALA A 386 15.68 9.64 -3.26
CA ALA A 386 14.43 8.89 -3.17
C ALA A 386 13.29 9.81 -2.76
N PHE A 387 12.07 9.52 -3.22
CA PHE A 387 10.89 10.25 -2.82
C PHE A 387 9.65 9.38 -2.68
N VAL A 388 8.68 9.90 -1.96
CA VAL A 388 7.37 9.30 -1.68
C VAL A 388 6.31 10.35 -1.96
N ASP A 389 5.30 9.99 -2.72
CA ASP A 389 4.15 10.84 -2.98
C ASP A 389 2.94 10.34 -2.19
N TYR A 390 2.62 11.04 -1.10
CA TYR A 390 1.48 10.72 -0.23
C TYR A 390 0.13 11.13 -0.83
N SER A 391 0.12 11.80 -1.98
CA SER A 391 -1.11 12.12 -2.72
C SER A 391 -1.68 10.90 -3.44
N ASN A 392 -0.90 9.83 -3.58
CA ASN A 392 -1.28 8.61 -4.29
C ASN A 392 -1.78 7.53 -3.33
N GLY A 393 -2.85 6.82 -3.71
CA GLY A 393 -3.44 5.77 -2.86
C GLY A 393 -2.51 4.59 -2.59
N ALA A 394 -1.69 4.21 -3.56
CA ALA A 394 -0.65 3.21 -3.40
C ALA A 394 0.70 3.90 -3.20
N LEU A 395 1.21 3.82 -1.97
CA LEU A 395 2.51 4.39 -1.64
C LEU A 395 3.63 3.44 -2.06
N SER A 396 4.61 4.00 -2.77
CA SER A 396 5.86 3.35 -3.13
C SER A 396 6.99 4.33 -2.99
N VAL A 397 8.18 3.84 -2.66
CA VAL A 397 9.40 4.66 -2.67
C VAL A 397 9.95 4.68 -4.09
N VAL A 398 10.09 5.87 -4.66
CA VAL A 398 10.67 6.07 -5.99
C VAL A 398 12.08 6.61 -5.84
N GLU A 399 13.07 5.86 -6.31
CA GLU A 399 14.46 6.28 -6.29
C GLU A 399 14.91 6.75 -7.68
N ILE A 400 15.29 8.02 -7.77
CA ILE A 400 15.76 8.64 -9.01
C ILE A 400 17.21 8.23 -9.23
N LEU A 401 17.41 7.33 -10.19
CA LEU A 401 18.73 6.81 -10.53
C LEU A 401 19.63 7.89 -11.11
N ASP A 402 20.80 8.08 -10.51
CA ASP A 402 21.74 9.10 -10.92
C ASP A 402 23.20 8.62 -10.84
N THR A 403 24.08 9.40 -11.45
CA THR A 403 25.54 9.36 -11.28
C THR A 403 26.07 10.55 -10.49
N ILE A 404 25.20 11.52 -10.19
CA ILE A 404 25.52 12.71 -9.39
C ILE A 404 25.30 12.38 -7.91
N ASP A 405 26.31 12.65 -7.09
CA ASP A 405 26.23 12.51 -5.65
C ASP A 405 25.35 13.64 -5.07
N ALA A 406 24.08 13.34 -4.73
CA ALA A 406 23.06 14.34 -4.46
C ALA A 406 22.78 14.54 -2.96
N TYR A 407 23.03 15.74 -2.44
CA TYR A 407 22.78 16.15 -1.05
C TYR A 407 21.78 17.30 -0.98
N HIS A 408 21.14 17.46 0.18
CA HIS A 408 20.16 18.53 0.45
C HIS A 408 19.08 18.64 -0.64
N PRO A 409 18.32 17.56 -0.92
CA PRO A 409 17.16 17.67 -1.79
C PRO A 409 16.14 18.62 -1.15
N GLU A 410 15.68 19.61 -1.91
CA GLU A 410 14.64 20.54 -1.51
C GLU A 410 13.56 20.59 -2.59
N ILE A 411 12.33 20.25 -2.20
CA ILE A 411 11.18 20.19 -3.11
C ILE A 411 10.67 21.61 -3.41
N SER A 412 10.34 21.90 -4.66
CA SER A 412 9.81 23.20 -5.08
C SER A 412 8.44 23.52 -4.46
N PRO A 413 8.06 24.80 -4.36
CA PRO A 413 6.79 25.20 -3.73
C PRO A 413 5.54 24.61 -4.38
N ASP A 414 5.60 24.24 -5.65
CA ASP A 414 4.52 23.59 -6.40
C ASP A 414 4.56 22.05 -6.33
N GLY A 415 5.58 21.46 -5.70
CA GLY A 415 5.75 20.02 -5.53
C GLY A 415 6.24 19.26 -6.77
N ASN A 416 6.63 19.96 -7.84
CA ASN A 416 6.94 19.35 -9.14
C ASN A 416 8.45 19.16 -9.40
N HIS A 417 9.31 19.89 -8.71
CA HIS A 417 10.75 19.86 -8.91
C HIS A 417 11.50 19.58 -7.61
N VAL A 418 12.74 19.12 -7.73
CA VAL A 418 13.68 19.00 -6.61
C VAL A 418 14.99 19.68 -6.97
N ALA A 419 15.43 20.59 -6.10
CA ALA A 419 16.75 21.20 -6.14
C ALA A 419 17.70 20.40 -5.24
N PHE A 420 18.96 20.23 -5.61
CA PHE A 420 19.95 19.54 -4.78
C PHE A 420 21.37 19.99 -5.12
N CYS A 421 22.34 19.64 -4.27
CA CYS A 421 23.75 19.98 -4.47
C CYS A 421 24.73 18.82 -4.26
N THR A 422 26.01 19.00 -4.62
CA THR A 422 27.02 17.93 -4.56
C THR A 422 27.88 17.92 -3.29
N LYS A 423 27.62 18.81 -2.32
CA LYS A 423 28.21 18.78 -0.99
C LYS A 423 27.20 19.06 0.10
N TYR A 424 27.49 18.58 1.31
CA TYR A 424 26.66 18.78 2.50
C TYR A 424 27.31 19.72 3.53
N GLU A 425 26.55 20.02 4.59
CA GLU A 425 26.95 20.96 5.65
C GLU A 425 28.25 20.52 6.32
N GLY A 426 29.15 21.46 6.60
CA GLY A 426 30.41 21.21 7.27
C GLY A 426 31.57 20.76 6.36
N VAL A 427 31.34 20.55 5.06
CA VAL A 427 32.36 20.17 4.08
C VAL A 427 32.80 21.38 3.24
N GLU A 428 34.08 21.73 3.30
CA GLU A 428 34.67 22.85 2.54
C GLU A 428 34.84 22.53 1.05
N GLY A 429 34.81 23.58 0.21
CA GLY A 429 35.15 23.57 -1.20
C GLY A 429 33.96 23.58 -2.16
N LYS A 430 34.23 23.46 -3.46
CA LYS A 430 33.22 23.64 -4.52
C LYS A 430 32.08 22.63 -4.46
N SER A 431 30.86 23.12 -4.65
CA SER A 431 29.62 22.37 -4.76
C SER A 431 28.89 22.81 -6.02
N GLU A 432 28.15 21.90 -6.66
CA GLU A 432 27.36 22.17 -7.86
C GLU A 432 25.88 22.03 -7.51
N LEU A 433 25.02 22.89 -8.08
CA LEU A 433 23.58 22.92 -7.82
C LEU A 433 22.80 22.54 -9.07
N TYR A 434 21.83 21.65 -8.88
CA TYR A 434 20.97 21.11 -9.92
C TYR A 434 19.49 21.25 -9.55
N VAL A 435 18.64 21.30 -10.57
CA VAL A 435 17.18 21.13 -10.44
C VAL A 435 16.71 20.11 -11.48
N ARG A 436 15.73 19.28 -11.12
CA ARG A 436 15.04 18.36 -12.04
C ARG A 436 13.58 18.21 -11.65
N ASP A 437 12.81 17.55 -12.50
CA ASP A 437 11.45 17.14 -12.19
C ASP A 437 11.46 16.03 -11.13
N LEU A 438 10.57 16.13 -10.16
CA LEU A 438 10.36 15.14 -9.10
C LEU A 438 9.40 14.05 -9.61
N ASP A 439 9.90 13.26 -10.56
CA ASP A 439 9.21 12.13 -11.20
C ASP A 439 10.10 10.88 -11.20
N GLU A 440 9.55 9.73 -11.61
CA GLU A 440 10.25 8.43 -11.63
C GLU A 440 11.54 8.42 -12.48
N ASN A 441 11.62 9.28 -13.50
CA ASN A 441 12.78 9.36 -14.38
C ASN A 441 13.77 10.46 -13.97
N GLY A 442 13.42 11.32 -13.01
CA GLY A 442 14.18 12.53 -12.69
C GLY A 442 14.41 13.42 -13.89
N SER A 443 13.37 13.62 -14.71
CA SER A 443 13.50 14.24 -16.03
C SER A 443 13.89 15.74 -15.97
N ASN A 444 14.28 16.32 -17.12
CA ASN A 444 14.57 17.75 -17.28
C ASN A 444 15.68 18.32 -16.35
N LEU A 445 16.72 17.53 -16.07
CA LEU A 445 17.87 17.98 -15.27
C LEU A 445 18.57 19.22 -15.86
N VAL A 446 18.72 20.26 -15.03
CA VAL A 446 19.46 21.48 -15.34
C VAL A 446 20.45 21.83 -14.24
N LYS A 447 21.62 22.34 -14.62
CA LYS A 447 22.70 22.78 -13.72
C LYS A 447 22.78 24.30 -13.68
N LEU A 448 23.02 24.87 -12.51
CA LEU A 448 23.31 26.29 -12.35
C LEU A 448 24.76 26.60 -12.78
N ASP A 449 24.94 27.54 -13.70
CA ASP A 449 26.25 27.93 -14.24
C ASP A 449 26.95 28.98 -13.37
N VAL A 450 27.49 28.53 -12.23
CA VAL A 450 28.28 29.34 -11.29
C VAL A 450 29.47 28.54 -10.75
N GLU A 451 30.46 29.23 -10.16
CA GLU A 451 31.67 28.57 -9.65
C GLU A 451 31.39 27.56 -8.52
N SER A 452 30.45 27.90 -7.63
CA SER A 452 30.05 27.04 -6.52
C SER A 452 28.66 27.43 -5.99
N ALA A 453 27.84 26.44 -5.70
CA ALA A 453 26.52 26.57 -5.09
C ALA A 453 26.19 25.35 -4.22
N ALA A 454 25.90 25.58 -2.94
CA ALA A 454 25.59 24.55 -1.95
C ALA A 454 24.30 24.89 -1.18
N ILE A 455 23.64 23.84 -0.67
CA ILE A 455 22.45 23.86 0.20
C ILE A 455 21.34 24.75 -0.41
N PRO A 456 20.71 24.30 -1.52
CA PRO A 456 19.64 25.05 -2.15
C PRO A 456 18.40 25.14 -1.24
N ARG A 457 17.74 26.30 -1.23
CA ARG A 457 16.43 26.49 -0.57
C ARG A 457 15.48 27.26 -1.48
N TRP A 458 14.27 26.76 -1.65
CA TRP A 458 13.25 27.47 -2.42
C TRP A 458 12.65 28.62 -1.61
N ARG A 459 12.37 29.74 -2.28
CA ARG A 459 11.61 30.86 -1.73
C ARG A 459 10.63 31.37 -2.77
N VAL A 460 9.45 31.79 -2.31
CA VAL A 460 8.48 32.55 -3.11
C VAL A 460 8.57 34.01 -2.67
N LEU A 461 8.89 34.90 -3.59
CA LEU A 461 8.98 36.34 -3.35
C LEU A 461 7.58 36.97 -3.26
N GLU A 462 7.49 38.21 -2.74
CA GLU A 462 6.22 38.97 -2.64
C GLU A 462 5.48 39.11 -3.99
N ASN A 463 6.22 39.16 -5.10
CA ASN A 463 5.64 39.26 -6.44
C ASN A 463 5.16 37.90 -7.00
N GLY A 464 5.29 36.82 -6.23
CA GLY A 464 4.94 35.46 -6.62
C GLY A 464 6.03 34.71 -7.39
N ASP A 465 7.18 35.34 -7.66
CA ASP A 465 8.28 34.65 -8.35
C ASP A 465 8.97 33.65 -7.43
N THR A 466 9.29 32.49 -7.99
CA THR A 466 10.06 31.46 -7.30
C THR A 466 11.55 31.65 -7.53
N VAL A 467 12.33 31.66 -6.46
CA VAL A 467 13.80 31.74 -6.48
C VAL A 467 14.41 30.61 -5.66
N ILE A 468 15.67 30.30 -5.93
CA ILE A 468 16.49 29.38 -5.15
C ILE A 468 17.61 30.18 -4.49
N VAL A 469 17.69 30.11 -3.16
CA VAL A 469 18.79 30.63 -2.37
C VAL A 469 19.87 29.56 -2.24
N TYR A 470 21.12 29.96 -2.34
CA TYR A 470 22.27 29.07 -2.17
C TYR A 470 23.47 29.82 -1.60
N VAL A 471 24.46 29.07 -1.09
CA VAL A 471 25.73 29.63 -0.59
C VAL A 471 26.92 29.15 -1.42
N THR A 472 28.00 29.93 -1.43
CA THR A 472 29.21 29.59 -2.20
C THR A 472 30.04 28.47 -1.56
N ASP A 473 29.94 28.28 -0.24
CA ASP A 473 30.64 27.23 0.52
C ASP A 473 29.84 26.97 1.81
N ALA A 474 29.66 25.69 2.16
CA ALA A 474 28.88 25.25 3.33
C ALA A 474 29.78 24.65 4.44
N GLY A 475 31.08 24.94 4.41
CA GLY A 475 32.06 24.44 5.37
C GLY A 475 31.98 25.15 6.73
N ASN A 476 33.14 25.40 7.33
CA ASN A 476 33.23 25.85 8.72
C ASN A 476 32.91 27.36 8.91
N ASN A 477 31.94 27.69 9.77
CA ASN A 477 31.56 29.08 10.05
C ASN A 477 32.16 29.69 11.34
N LYS A 478 33.07 28.98 12.03
CA LYS A 478 33.64 29.43 13.32
C LYS A 478 34.51 30.68 13.20
N SER A 479 35.30 30.79 12.13
CA SER A 479 36.19 31.93 11.90
C SER A 479 35.44 33.04 11.17
N GLU A 480 35.41 34.25 11.74
CA GLU A 480 34.79 35.42 11.12
C GLU A 480 35.37 35.70 9.73
N THR A 481 36.69 35.65 9.58
CA THR A 481 37.35 35.90 8.28
C THR A 481 36.97 34.88 7.22
N VAL A 482 36.89 33.59 7.60
CA VAL A 482 36.52 32.51 6.66
C VAL A 482 35.05 32.64 6.28
N PHE A 483 34.18 32.87 7.27
CA PHE A 483 32.76 33.07 7.04
C PHE A 483 32.50 34.26 6.10
N ARG A 484 33.13 35.41 6.33
CA ARG A 484 32.98 36.61 5.49
C ARG A 484 33.54 36.46 4.06
N ALA A 485 34.44 35.51 3.82
CA ALA A 485 34.93 35.22 2.48
C ALA A 485 33.93 34.43 1.63
N THR A 486 32.93 33.82 2.27
CA THR A 486 31.80 33.16 1.59
C THR A 486 30.66 34.15 1.34
N SER A 487 29.63 33.73 0.60
CA SER A 487 28.48 34.59 0.32
C SER A 487 27.19 33.82 0.09
N THR A 488 26.07 34.53 0.28
CA THR A 488 24.71 34.05 0.04
C THR A 488 24.14 34.71 -1.21
N TRP A 489 23.53 33.91 -2.07
CA TRP A 489 23.01 34.30 -3.37
C TRP A 489 21.59 33.80 -3.55
N GLN A 490 20.86 34.40 -4.48
CA GLN A 490 19.60 33.89 -4.99
C GLN A 490 19.60 33.86 -6.51
N VAL A 491 18.82 32.96 -7.11
CA VAL A 491 18.62 32.89 -8.55
C VAL A 491 17.15 32.59 -8.86
N PRO A 492 16.48 33.33 -9.76
CA PRO A 492 15.13 32.99 -10.20
C PRO A 492 15.11 31.62 -10.90
N PHE A 493 14.04 30.85 -10.72
CA PHE A 493 13.82 29.62 -11.48
C PHE A 493 12.41 29.59 -12.03
N SER A 494 12.29 29.53 -13.37
CA SER A 494 11.00 29.50 -14.05
C SER A 494 11.11 28.75 -15.36
N ASN A 495 10.02 28.10 -15.78
CA ASN A 495 9.95 27.33 -17.03
C ASN A 495 11.11 26.33 -17.18
N GLY A 496 11.49 25.66 -16.07
CA GLY A 496 12.57 24.66 -16.03
C GLY A 496 13.98 25.23 -16.23
N ARG A 497 14.22 26.53 -15.98
CA ARG A 497 15.53 27.17 -16.22
C ARG A 497 15.92 28.14 -15.11
N PHE A 498 17.21 28.20 -14.83
CA PHE A 498 17.82 29.23 -13.99
C PHE A 498 17.86 30.59 -14.71
N GLY A 499 17.54 31.65 -13.97
CA GLY A 499 17.71 33.04 -14.36
C GLY A 499 19.11 33.57 -14.08
N VAL A 500 19.22 34.87 -13.80
CA VAL A 500 20.49 35.53 -13.48
C VAL A 500 20.71 35.52 -11.96
N PRO A 501 21.82 34.96 -11.45
CA PRO A 501 22.12 34.99 -10.02
C PRO A 501 22.36 36.40 -9.49
N GLN A 502 21.86 36.66 -8.28
CA GLN A 502 22.01 37.90 -7.54
C GLN A 502 22.62 37.61 -6.17
N LYS A 503 23.71 38.32 -5.85
CA LYS A 503 24.29 38.27 -4.51
C LYS A 503 23.39 39.01 -3.52
N LEU A 504 23.07 38.38 -2.40
CA LEU A 504 22.32 39.00 -1.31
C LEU A 504 23.27 39.66 -0.30
N PHE A 505 24.20 38.89 0.27
CA PHE A 505 25.18 39.40 1.25
C PHE A 505 26.38 38.46 1.42
N ASP A 506 27.42 38.97 2.12
CA ASP A 506 28.59 38.18 2.55
C ASP A 506 28.24 37.26 3.73
N GLY A 507 28.90 36.11 3.82
CA GLY A 507 28.57 35.03 4.76
C GLY A 507 27.68 33.96 4.12
N ALA A 508 27.89 32.71 4.50
CA ALA A 508 27.13 31.55 4.03
C ALA A 508 25.94 31.27 4.96
N TYR A 509 24.84 32.01 4.78
CA TYR A 509 23.60 31.83 5.53
C TYR A 509 22.69 30.78 4.88
N HIS A 510 23.14 29.52 4.95
CA HIS A 510 22.45 28.37 4.39
C HIS A 510 21.33 27.80 5.27
N GLY A 511 21.10 28.36 6.46
CA GLY A 511 19.98 27.97 7.32
C GLY A 511 18.66 28.66 6.99
N GLY A 512 18.66 29.54 5.98
CA GLY A 512 17.46 30.20 5.48
C GLY A 512 17.45 31.71 5.72
N ILE A 513 16.55 32.38 5.00
CA ILE A 513 16.32 33.83 5.02
C ILE A 513 14.83 34.07 5.25
N SER A 514 14.48 35.01 6.12
CA SER A 514 13.10 35.38 6.41
C SER A 514 12.44 36.02 5.19
N PHE A 515 11.11 35.98 5.15
CA PHE A 515 10.35 36.54 4.02
C PHE A 515 10.63 38.03 3.75
N ASP A 516 10.90 38.81 4.81
CA ASP A 516 11.21 40.25 4.75
C ASP A 516 12.71 40.57 4.59
N ASP A 517 13.56 39.56 4.38
CA ASP A 517 15.02 39.65 4.28
C ASP A 517 15.72 40.28 5.52
N HIS A 518 15.01 40.45 6.64
CA HIS A 518 15.56 41.04 7.87
C HIS A 518 16.30 40.04 8.76
N LEU A 519 16.10 38.74 8.56
CA LEU A 519 16.78 37.68 9.29
C LEU A 519 17.36 36.65 8.32
N ALA A 520 18.63 36.31 8.48
CA ALA A 520 19.22 35.14 7.84
C ALA A 520 20.06 34.36 8.86
N VAL A 521 20.03 33.03 8.79
CA VAL A 521 20.68 32.17 9.81
C VAL A 521 21.58 31.11 9.18
N SER A 522 22.53 30.60 9.96
CA SER A 522 23.52 29.60 9.53
C SER A 522 23.94 28.74 10.71
N GLY A 523 24.15 27.45 10.45
CA GLY A 523 24.70 26.49 11.39
C GLY A 523 25.81 25.71 10.73
N ALA A 524 27.04 25.87 11.20
CA ALA A 524 28.18 25.04 10.80
C ALA A 524 29.31 25.22 11.82
N ARG A 525 28.97 24.94 13.10
CA ARG A 525 29.71 25.11 14.37
C ARG A 525 29.25 26.28 15.24
N LEU A 526 28.82 27.41 14.69
CA LEU A 526 28.21 28.50 15.45
C LEU A 526 26.82 28.80 14.88
N LEU A 527 25.86 29.13 15.75
CA LEU A 527 24.58 29.69 15.32
C LEU A 527 24.77 31.17 14.98
N ARG A 528 24.97 31.46 13.69
CA ARG A 528 25.12 32.84 13.21
C ARG A 528 23.79 33.36 12.70
N ALA A 529 23.51 34.63 12.98
CA ALA A 529 22.33 35.32 12.50
C ALA A 529 22.68 36.72 12.00
N ARG A 530 22.19 37.06 10.82
CA ARG A 530 22.16 38.42 10.27
C ARG A 530 20.81 39.03 10.58
N VAL A 531 20.77 40.03 11.46
CA VAL A 531 19.54 40.72 11.89
C VAL A 531 19.60 42.17 11.43
N SER A 532 18.72 42.56 10.51
CA SER A 532 18.65 43.93 9.95
C SER A 532 20.04 44.47 9.58
N ASP A 533 20.74 43.70 8.75
CA ASP A 533 22.11 43.93 8.28
C ASP A 533 23.26 43.79 9.29
N HIS A 534 22.99 43.40 10.54
CA HIS A 534 24.00 43.20 11.57
C HIS A 534 24.23 41.72 11.84
N ASP A 535 25.48 41.29 11.75
CA ASP A 535 25.84 39.90 12.02
C ASP A 535 26.07 39.69 13.52
N THR A 536 25.48 38.62 14.04
CA THR A 536 25.49 38.25 15.44
C THR A 536 25.72 36.74 15.59
N VAL A 537 26.19 36.34 16.77
CA VAL A 537 26.30 34.93 17.16
C VAL A 537 25.32 34.68 18.29
N TRP A 538 24.36 33.78 18.07
CA TRP A 538 23.35 33.38 19.03
C TRP A 538 23.83 32.19 19.88
N TYR A 539 22.97 31.72 20.79
CA TYR A 539 23.20 30.51 21.59
C TYR A 539 24.53 30.53 22.38
N ASN A 540 24.88 31.69 22.92
CA ASN A 540 26.12 31.93 23.70
C ASN A 540 27.42 31.53 22.99
N GLY A 541 27.41 31.39 21.65
CA GLY A 541 28.56 30.93 20.88
C GLY A 541 28.93 29.46 21.12
N GLU A 542 28.03 28.68 21.71
CA GLU A 542 28.15 27.23 21.81
C GLU A 542 27.88 26.55 20.46
N GLN A 543 28.26 25.28 20.35
CA GLN A 543 28.23 24.58 19.08
C GLN A 543 26.80 24.28 18.62
N ALA A 544 26.48 24.67 17.39
CA ALA A 544 25.20 24.40 16.73
C ALA A 544 25.38 24.05 15.23
N CYS A 545 24.50 23.19 14.71
CA CYS A 545 24.44 22.72 13.32
C CYS A 545 22.99 22.40 12.90
N ASN A 546 22.78 22.01 11.64
CA ASN A 546 21.46 21.70 11.05
C ASN A 546 20.43 22.80 11.34
N VAL A 547 20.81 24.03 10.98
CA VAL A 547 20.00 25.21 11.25
C VAL A 547 18.98 25.39 10.13
N SER A 548 17.72 25.59 10.49
CA SER A 548 16.62 25.82 9.56
C SER A 548 15.70 26.94 10.06
N LEU A 549 15.35 27.89 9.20
CA LEU A 549 14.53 29.05 9.50
C LEU A 549 13.09 28.86 9.00
N SER A 550 12.12 29.10 9.88
CA SER A 550 10.70 28.94 9.56
C SER A 550 10.25 29.91 8.46
N GLN A 551 9.36 29.43 7.58
CA GLN A 551 8.79 30.23 6.48
C GLN A 551 7.32 30.66 6.74
N ASP A 552 6.85 30.48 7.98
CA ASP A 552 5.53 30.84 8.50
C ASP A 552 5.39 32.32 8.92
N GLY A 553 6.46 33.11 8.77
CA GLY A 553 6.52 34.51 9.21
C GLY A 553 6.78 34.70 10.71
N SER A 554 6.91 33.62 11.50
CA SER A 554 7.29 33.71 12.91
C SER A 554 8.79 33.98 13.10
N ASN A 555 9.60 33.77 12.06
CA ASN A 555 11.04 33.92 12.06
C ASN A 555 11.73 33.09 13.17
N ARG A 556 11.16 31.92 13.49
CA ARG A 556 11.72 30.98 14.46
C ARG A 556 12.83 30.16 13.79
N THR A 557 13.90 29.92 14.54
CA THR A 557 15.07 29.18 14.06
C THR A 557 15.16 27.85 14.79
N MET A 558 15.16 26.77 14.02
CA MET A 558 15.37 25.40 14.51
C MET A 558 16.83 25.00 14.33
N PHE A 559 17.39 24.25 15.29
CA PHE A 559 18.78 23.77 15.22
C PHE A 559 19.07 22.61 16.19
N LEU A 560 20.22 21.97 15.99
CA LEU A 560 20.76 20.92 16.86
C LEU A 560 22.01 21.40 17.61
N ASP A 561 22.20 20.89 18.83
CA ASP A 561 23.34 21.22 19.70
C ASP A 561 24.11 19.98 20.19
N PHE A 562 25.25 20.22 20.83
CA PHE A 562 26.18 19.15 21.25
C PHE A 562 26.05 18.80 22.75
N GLY A 563 24.83 18.86 23.29
CA GLY A 563 24.60 18.69 24.72
C GLY A 563 25.22 19.83 25.53
N SER A 564 25.00 21.05 25.08
CA SER A 564 25.65 22.28 25.56
C SER A 564 25.23 22.68 26.99
N SER A 565 25.92 23.66 27.59
CA SER A 565 25.50 24.17 28.89
C SER A 565 24.20 24.98 28.79
N THR A 566 24.07 25.82 27.75
CA THR A 566 22.88 26.63 27.50
C THR A 566 21.64 25.76 27.32
N GLY A 567 21.71 24.72 26.50
CA GLY A 567 20.57 23.83 26.28
C GLY A 567 20.23 22.97 27.49
N ARG A 568 21.23 22.51 28.27
CA ARG A 568 20.97 21.79 29.55
C ARG A 568 20.28 22.67 30.58
N ASP A 569 20.66 23.93 30.66
CA ASP A 569 20.03 24.90 31.56
C ASP A 569 18.59 25.19 31.14
N PHE A 570 18.33 25.27 29.83
CA PHE A 570 16.98 25.46 29.28
C PHE A 570 16.06 24.26 29.53
N VAL A 571 16.53 23.04 29.25
CA VAL A 571 15.76 21.80 29.39
C VAL A 571 15.67 21.33 30.86
N GLY A 572 16.62 21.76 31.71
CA GLY A 572 16.67 21.37 33.13
C GLY A 572 17.22 19.96 33.39
N LYS A 573 17.78 19.27 32.39
CA LYS A 573 18.40 17.95 32.53
C LYS A 573 19.52 17.73 31.51
N ARG A 574 20.37 16.73 31.78
CA ARG A 574 21.43 16.30 30.85
C ARG A 574 20.83 15.49 29.69
N TYR A 575 21.44 15.65 28.52
CA TYR A 575 21.12 14.91 27.31
C TYR A 575 22.39 14.82 26.44
N ALA A 576 22.40 13.89 25.48
CA ALA A 576 23.53 13.64 24.58
C ALA A 576 23.53 14.59 23.36
N THR A 577 24.61 14.60 22.58
CA THR A 577 24.69 15.31 21.30
C THR A 577 23.47 15.04 20.43
N HIS A 578 22.87 16.09 19.88
CA HIS A 578 21.71 16.06 18.97
C HIS A 578 20.45 15.37 19.52
N GLN A 579 20.39 15.06 20.82
CA GLN A 579 19.22 14.42 21.44
C GLN A 579 18.04 15.41 21.60
N ARG A 580 18.27 16.69 21.31
CA ARG A 580 17.31 17.78 21.43
C ARG A 580 17.28 18.59 20.13
N LEU A 581 16.08 18.79 19.63
CA LEU A 581 15.77 19.76 18.58
C LEU A 581 15.37 21.06 19.26
N PHE A 582 16.15 22.13 19.10
CA PHE A 582 15.89 23.42 19.76
C PHE A 582 15.23 24.41 18.83
N ILE A 583 14.30 25.20 19.36
CA ILE A 583 13.69 26.33 18.66
C ILE A 583 14.07 27.62 19.38
N ALA A 584 14.63 28.57 18.63
CA ALA A 584 14.85 29.94 19.06
C ALA A 584 13.86 30.89 18.38
N ASP A 585 13.44 31.95 19.08
CA ASP A 585 12.68 33.05 18.48
C ASP A 585 13.55 33.91 17.55
N SER A 586 12.94 34.92 16.93
CA SER A 586 13.61 35.85 16.01
C SER A 586 14.73 36.70 16.64
N THR A 587 14.90 36.63 17.96
CA THR A 587 15.98 37.30 18.71
C THR A 587 17.09 36.35 19.15
N GLY A 588 16.97 35.06 18.83
CA GLY A 588 17.93 34.02 19.23
C GLY A 588 17.71 33.47 20.64
N ARG A 589 16.57 33.76 21.28
CA ARG A 589 16.23 33.19 22.60
C ARG A 589 15.56 31.85 22.41
N LEU A 590 16.00 30.85 23.17
CA LEU A 590 15.34 29.55 23.21
C LEU A 590 13.90 29.69 23.70
N VAL A 591 12.96 29.11 22.95
CA VAL A 591 11.53 29.10 23.26
C VAL A 591 10.95 27.70 23.36
N HIS A 592 11.57 26.70 22.71
CA HIS A 592 11.07 25.32 22.75
C HIS A 592 12.18 24.28 22.55
N SER A 593 11.92 23.03 22.95
CA SER A 593 12.76 21.89 22.56
C SER A 593 11.97 20.58 22.49
N VAL A 594 12.20 19.78 21.46
CA VAL A 594 11.66 18.41 21.34
C VAL A 594 12.77 17.38 21.57
N GLN A 595 12.43 16.25 22.21
CA GLN A 595 13.37 15.17 22.50
C GLN A 595 13.31 14.08 21.42
N ALA A 596 14.48 13.60 20.97
CA ALA A 596 14.54 12.44 20.08
C ALA A 596 14.03 11.16 20.77
N PRO A 597 13.44 10.20 20.04
CA PRO A 597 13.05 8.90 20.59
C PRO A 597 14.21 8.16 21.28
N ALA A 598 13.87 7.27 22.21
CA ALA A 598 14.87 6.54 22.99
C ALA A 598 15.82 5.74 22.07
N GLY A 599 17.13 5.87 22.29
CA GLY A 599 18.16 5.23 21.45
C GLY A 599 18.58 6.00 20.21
N PHE A 600 17.94 7.16 19.95
CA PHE A 600 18.22 7.99 18.77
C PHE A 600 18.61 9.43 19.11
N SER A 601 19.24 10.09 18.15
CA SER A 601 19.41 11.54 18.06
C SER A 601 18.89 12.07 16.72
N PHE A 602 18.54 13.35 16.64
CA PHE A 602 18.14 13.97 15.38
C PHE A 602 19.34 14.29 14.50
N ASP A 603 19.13 14.35 13.18
CA ASP A 603 20.01 14.98 12.21
C ASP A 603 19.18 15.51 11.04
N HIS A 604 19.77 16.36 10.21
CA HIS A 604 19.18 16.86 8.97
C HIS A 604 17.77 17.45 9.15
N ALA A 605 17.53 18.16 10.26
CA ALA A 605 16.21 18.67 10.59
C ALA A 605 15.84 19.90 9.74
N GLU A 606 14.65 19.87 9.13
CA GLU A 606 14.12 20.93 8.28
C GLU A 606 12.66 21.27 8.63
N TRP A 607 12.25 22.53 8.46
CA TRP A 607 10.86 22.93 8.64
C TRP A 607 9.95 22.36 7.56
N VAL A 608 8.69 22.09 7.90
CA VAL A 608 7.67 21.58 6.98
C VAL A 608 6.60 22.63 6.75
N GLY A 609 6.69 23.31 5.61
CA GLY A 609 5.75 24.38 5.21
C GLY A 609 5.62 25.49 6.26
N ARG A 610 4.41 26.01 6.40
CA ARG A 610 3.99 27.05 7.34
C ARG A 610 3.29 26.50 8.59
N LEU A 611 3.47 25.21 8.86
CA LEU A 611 2.92 24.54 10.04
C LEU A 611 3.98 24.44 11.15
N ASP A 612 3.53 24.13 12.37
CA ASP A 612 4.39 23.79 13.51
C ASP A 612 4.96 22.36 13.39
N LEU A 613 5.50 22.03 12.22
CA LEU A 613 6.01 20.72 11.86
C LEU A 613 7.46 20.82 11.38
N ALA A 614 8.25 19.82 11.73
CA ALA A 614 9.58 19.60 11.19
C ALA A 614 9.72 18.17 10.63
N VAL A 615 10.67 17.96 9.73
CA VAL A 615 11.11 16.65 9.25
C VAL A 615 12.57 16.47 9.63
N ALA A 616 12.99 15.26 10.01
CA ALA A 616 14.37 14.99 10.41
C ALA A 616 14.77 13.53 10.15
N SER A 617 16.07 13.28 10.07
CA SER A 617 16.64 11.93 10.18
C SER A 617 16.83 11.54 11.65
N LEU A 618 16.70 10.25 11.97
CA LEU A 618 17.08 9.69 13.26
C LEU A 618 18.35 8.85 13.14
N VAL A 619 19.34 9.18 13.98
CA VAL A 619 20.65 8.53 14.06
C VAL A 619 20.68 7.61 15.27
N ASN A 620 21.01 6.33 15.07
CA ASN A 620 21.15 5.39 16.17
C ASN A 620 22.51 5.54 16.89
N SER A 621 22.73 4.78 17.96
CA SER A 621 23.98 4.83 18.74
C SER A 621 25.25 4.48 17.95
N ASN A 622 25.12 3.85 16.78
CA ASN A 622 26.23 3.48 15.91
C ASN A 622 26.51 4.53 14.82
N GLY A 623 25.74 5.63 14.78
CA GLY A 623 25.89 6.70 13.79
C GLY A 623 25.15 6.47 12.47
N SER A 624 24.23 5.50 12.42
CA SER A 624 23.49 5.16 11.20
C SER A 624 22.12 5.85 11.15
N HIS A 625 21.77 6.44 10.00
CA HIS A 625 20.55 7.23 9.79
C HIS A 625 19.38 6.32 9.41
N ARG A 626 18.82 5.62 10.39
CA ARG A 626 17.88 4.52 10.13
C ARG A 626 16.48 4.97 9.74
N LYS A 627 16.05 6.17 10.14
CA LYS A 627 14.66 6.61 9.96
C LYS A 627 14.55 8.07 9.53
N VAL A 628 13.49 8.38 8.80
CA VAL A 628 12.98 9.75 8.59
C VAL A 628 11.72 9.91 9.42
N VAL A 629 11.60 11.04 10.13
CA VAL A 629 10.50 11.34 11.04
C VAL A 629 9.87 12.69 10.75
N LEU A 630 8.58 12.80 11.05
CA LEU A 630 7.89 14.07 11.28
C LEU A 630 7.97 14.40 12.77
N VAL A 631 8.18 15.66 13.10
CA VAL A 631 8.19 16.18 14.46
C VAL A 631 7.07 17.21 14.59
N ASP A 632 6.07 16.90 15.41
CA ASP A 632 4.99 17.82 15.77
C ASP A 632 5.44 18.68 16.96
N LEU A 633 5.68 19.96 16.69
CA LEU A 633 6.18 20.91 17.69
C LEU A 633 5.07 21.38 18.64
N VAL A 634 3.79 21.15 18.32
CA VAL A 634 2.65 21.51 19.18
C VAL A 634 2.49 20.48 20.29
N ASN A 635 2.58 19.20 19.94
CA ASN A 635 2.33 18.08 20.86
C ASN A 635 3.61 17.41 21.38
N ASP A 636 4.79 17.85 20.93
CA ASP A 636 6.09 17.23 21.22
C ASP A 636 6.16 15.75 20.77
N GLU A 637 5.47 15.43 19.68
CA GLU A 637 5.38 14.08 19.14
C GLU A 637 6.37 13.86 17.98
N VAL A 638 6.89 12.65 17.88
CA VAL A 638 7.79 12.22 16.80
C VAL A 638 7.16 11.02 16.12
N VAL A 639 6.89 11.15 14.83
CA VAL A 639 6.17 10.17 14.00
C VAL A 639 7.13 9.63 12.97
N GLU A 640 7.25 8.30 12.90
CA GLU A 640 8.13 7.65 11.93
C GLU A 640 7.47 7.61 10.55
N LEU A 641 8.15 8.17 9.54
CA LEU A 641 7.66 8.23 8.16
C LEU A 641 8.23 7.10 7.30
N ALA A 642 9.55 6.88 7.40
CA ALA A 642 10.25 5.86 6.64
C ALA A 642 11.43 5.29 7.43
N GLU A 643 11.80 4.05 7.13
CA GLU A 643 12.96 3.34 7.67
C GLU A 643 13.80 2.74 6.53
N GLY A 644 15.13 2.76 6.68
CA GLY A 644 16.07 2.22 5.71
C GLY A 644 17.48 2.11 6.28
N GLU A 645 18.47 1.87 5.41
CA GLU A 645 19.87 1.72 5.85
C GLU A 645 20.53 3.03 6.23
N GLU A 646 20.51 4.02 5.32
CA GLU A 646 21.03 5.37 5.53
C GLU A 646 20.16 6.40 4.81
N LEU A 647 19.27 7.06 5.57
CA LEU A 647 18.31 8.06 5.06
C LEU A 647 18.70 9.47 5.48
N TRP A 648 19.22 10.25 4.55
CA TRP A 648 19.84 11.57 4.79
C TRP A 648 19.00 12.71 4.20
N HIS A 649 19.14 13.91 4.77
CA HIS A 649 18.61 15.16 4.21
C HIS A 649 17.13 15.10 3.75
N PRO A 650 16.18 14.80 4.63
CA PRO A 650 14.77 14.78 4.25
C PRO A 650 14.21 16.19 4.01
N SER A 651 13.35 16.31 3.01
CA SER A 651 12.54 17.50 2.71
C SER A 651 11.10 17.05 2.49
N LEU A 652 10.19 17.50 3.35
CA LEU A 652 8.77 17.19 3.28
C LEU A 652 8.02 18.43 2.78
N TRP A 653 7.52 18.34 1.56
CA TRP A 653 6.63 19.32 0.97
C TRP A 653 5.19 19.00 1.32
N ILE A 654 4.43 20.03 1.67
CA ILE A 654 2.98 19.97 1.85
C ILE A 654 2.35 21.09 1.03
N TYR A 655 1.19 20.83 0.43
CA TYR A 655 0.45 21.86 -0.28
C TYR A 655 -0.20 22.83 0.70
N GLU A 656 0.13 24.12 0.57
CA GLU A 656 -0.47 25.19 1.34
C GLU A 656 -1.55 25.90 0.52
N SER A 657 -2.81 25.84 0.98
CA SER A 657 -3.93 26.55 0.38
C SER A 657 -3.84 28.06 0.66
N GLY A 658 -2.87 28.74 0.06
CA GLY A 658 -2.57 30.16 0.26
C GLY A 658 -2.62 31.02 -1.00
N PHE A 659 -2.79 30.43 -2.19
CA PHE A 659 -2.72 31.16 -3.47
C PHE A 659 -4.00 31.13 -4.32
N GLU A 660 -5.10 30.54 -3.85
CA GLU A 660 -6.37 30.61 -4.56
C GLU A 660 -7.52 31.12 -3.68
N THR A 661 -8.36 31.91 -4.33
CA THR A 661 -9.33 32.84 -3.78
C THR A 661 -10.39 32.19 -2.89
N LYS A 662 -10.73 32.88 -1.79
CA LYS A 662 -12.00 32.74 -1.07
C LYS A 662 -13.16 32.67 -2.05
N ASN A 663 -13.79 31.50 -2.16
CA ASN A 663 -15.24 31.31 -2.09
C ASN A 663 -15.55 29.80 -2.23
N PHE A 664 -16.21 29.26 -1.20
CA PHE A 664 -16.51 27.84 -0.96
C PHE A 664 -15.35 27.06 -0.30
N GLU A 665 -15.31 27.06 1.04
CA GLU A 665 -14.43 26.16 1.80
C GLU A 665 -14.97 24.73 1.65
N LEU A 666 -14.29 23.94 0.82
CA LEU A 666 -14.48 22.50 0.77
C LEU A 666 -13.52 21.84 1.76
N ASP A 667 -14.04 20.87 2.51
CA ASP A 667 -13.21 19.89 3.21
C ASP A 667 -12.66 18.92 2.15
N LEU A 668 -11.40 19.13 1.78
CA LEU A 668 -10.68 18.32 0.79
C LEU A 668 -10.36 16.90 1.30
N ASP A 669 -10.61 16.64 2.58
CA ASP A 669 -10.32 15.37 3.25
C ASP A 669 -11.48 14.40 3.09
N SER A 670 -12.58 14.92 2.57
CA SER A 670 -13.80 14.20 2.27
C SER A 670 -14.21 14.42 0.81
N ALA A 671 -14.18 15.66 0.29
CA ALA A 671 -14.59 15.94 -1.09
C ALA A 671 -13.69 15.25 -2.12
N GLY A 672 -14.26 14.35 -2.95
CA GLY A 672 -13.53 13.65 -4.01
C GLY A 672 -12.73 12.41 -3.56
N ILE A 673 -12.74 12.11 -2.26
CA ILE A 673 -12.03 10.99 -1.65
C ILE A 673 -12.92 9.75 -1.62
N TYR A 674 -12.94 9.01 -2.72
CA TYR A 674 -13.72 7.77 -2.87
C TYR A 674 -12.91 6.49 -2.62
N PHE A 675 -11.68 6.60 -2.11
CA PHE A 675 -10.77 5.49 -1.80
C PHE A 675 -9.91 5.78 -0.55
N ASP A 676 -9.45 4.74 0.13
CA ASP A 676 -8.55 4.71 1.31
C ASP A 676 -7.37 3.74 1.08
N ASN A 677 -7.48 2.77 0.16
CA ASN A 677 -6.47 1.75 -0.14
C ASN A 677 -6.51 1.29 -1.62
N PRO A 678 -5.38 0.97 -2.28
CA PRO A 678 -5.36 0.36 -3.61
C PRO A 678 -6.16 -0.95 -3.78
N SER A 679 -6.55 -1.61 -2.69
CA SER A 679 -7.46 -2.77 -2.69
C SER A 679 -8.95 -2.45 -2.81
N ASP A 680 -9.30 -1.18 -2.97
CA ASP A 680 -10.69 -0.73 -2.91
C ASP A 680 -11.54 -1.10 -4.15
N PRO A 681 -12.87 -1.27 -3.98
CA PRO A 681 -13.86 -1.44 -5.04
C PRO A 681 -13.64 -0.61 -6.31
N LEU A 682 -13.93 -1.23 -7.45
CA LEU A 682 -13.77 -0.62 -8.77
C LEU A 682 -14.47 0.75 -8.94
N LEU A 683 -15.61 0.95 -8.25
CA LEU A 683 -16.35 2.21 -8.28
C LEU A 683 -15.52 3.40 -7.80
N SER A 684 -14.64 3.19 -6.82
CA SER A 684 -13.79 4.22 -6.23
C SER A 684 -12.96 4.96 -7.28
N TYR A 685 -12.46 4.22 -8.26
CA TYR A 685 -11.68 4.78 -9.36
C TYR A 685 -12.56 5.49 -10.41
N LYS A 686 -13.84 5.12 -10.53
CA LYS A 686 -14.76 5.61 -11.57
C LYS A 686 -15.49 6.89 -11.17
N MET A 687 -15.71 7.13 -9.87
CA MET A 687 -16.43 8.30 -9.38
C MET A 687 -15.79 9.63 -9.78
N ASN A 688 -14.46 9.76 -9.68
CA ASN A 688 -13.78 10.99 -10.07
C ASN A 688 -13.92 11.25 -11.58
N ILE A 689 -13.84 10.20 -12.41
CA ILE A 689 -14.07 10.33 -13.86
C ILE A 689 -15.53 10.71 -14.15
N PHE A 690 -16.49 10.11 -13.43
CA PHE A 690 -17.91 10.46 -13.55
C PHE A 690 -18.13 11.96 -13.32
N TRP A 691 -17.56 12.54 -12.27
CA TRP A 691 -17.72 13.97 -11.99
C TRP A 691 -17.23 14.85 -13.14
N ILE A 692 -16.04 14.57 -13.65
CA ILE A 692 -15.45 15.30 -14.79
C ILE A 692 -16.38 15.24 -16.01
N GLU A 693 -16.97 14.08 -16.27
CA GLU A 693 -17.66 13.79 -17.53
C GLU A 693 -19.18 14.02 -17.49
N ALA A 694 -19.77 14.13 -16.29
CA ALA A 694 -21.21 14.06 -16.03
C ALA A 694 -22.08 14.92 -16.97
N ASP A 695 -21.66 16.16 -17.25
CA ASP A 695 -22.42 17.11 -18.10
C ASP A 695 -22.56 16.66 -19.56
N SER A 696 -21.67 15.79 -20.00
CA SER A 696 -21.54 15.38 -21.41
C SER A 696 -22.02 13.96 -21.65
N ILE A 697 -22.25 13.16 -20.60
CA ILE A 697 -22.67 11.76 -20.71
C ILE A 697 -24.13 11.69 -21.17
N GLU A 698 -24.37 10.82 -22.15
CA GLU A 698 -25.68 10.53 -22.73
C GLU A 698 -26.12 9.08 -22.47
N VAL A 699 -25.17 8.17 -22.23
CA VAL A 699 -25.43 6.77 -21.90
C VAL A 699 -24.61 6.38 -20.68
N VAL A 700 -25.24 5.79 -19.67
CA VAL A 700 -24.53 5.21 -18.52
C VAL A 700 -24.82 3.72 -18.43
N ALA A 701 -23.76 2.92 -18.33
CA ALA A 701 -23.88 1.50 -18.06
C ALA A 701 -23.69 1.18 -16.57
N LEU A 702 -24.66 0.50 -15.97
CA LEU A 702 -24.67 0.01 -14.59
C LEU A 702 -24.64 -1.51 -14.63
N GLY A 703 -23.72 -2.12 -13.90
CA GLY A 703 -23.60 -3.58 -13.91
C GLY A 703 -22.47 -4.11 -13.05
N SER A 704 -22.27 -5.42 -13.14
CA SER A 704 -21.21 -6.17 -12.47
C SER A 704 -19.89 -6.14 -13.23
N SER A 705 -18.94 -6.98 -12.81
CA SER A 705 -17.73 -7.29 -13.56
C SER A 705 -17.99 -7.67 -15.02
N ARG A 706 -19.14 -8.30 -15.33
CA ARG A 706 -19.54 -8.65 -16.71
C ARG A 706 -19.80 -7.42 -17.57
N MET A 707 -20.47 -6.42 -17.01
CA MET A 707 -20.64 -5.11 -17.66
C MET A 707 -19.30 -4.38 -17.75
N SER A 708 -18.49 -4.43 -16.69
CA SER A 708 -17.19 -3.75 -16.65
C SER A 708 -16.24 -4.22 -17.75
N ALA A 709 -16.19 -5.53 -18.01
CA ALA A 709 -15.38 -6.14 -19.06
C ALA A 709 -16.07 -6.11 -20.43
N GLY A 710 -17.39 -6.35 -20.47
CA GLY A 710 -18.13 -6.59 -21.71
C GLY A 710 -18.64 -5.34 -22.42
N PHE A 711 -18.75 -4.20 -21.73
CA PHE A 711 -19.32 -2.97 -22.33
C PHE A 711 -18.23 -1.92 -22.60
N ASN A 712 -17.80 -1.86 -23.86
CA ASN A 712 -16.83 -0.86 -24.33
C ASN A 712 -17.53 0.46 -24.63
N SER A 713 -17.46 1.41 -23.68
CA SER A 713 -18.12 2.71 -23.82
C SER A 713 -17.64 3.52 -25.01
N ASN A 714 -16.37 3.38 -25.41
CA ASN A 714 -15.82 4.12 -26.55
C ASN A 714 -16.36 3.65 -27.91
N SER A 715 -17.04 2.50 -27.98
CA SER A 715 -17.62 1.96 -29.21
C SER A 715 -19.12 2.26 -29.37
N ILE A 716 -19.74 2.94 -28.42
CA ILE A 716 -21.15 3.34 -28.50
C ILE A 716 -21.28 4.58 -29.41
N THR A 717 -22.16 4.48 -30.41
CA THR A 717 -22.42 5.57 -31.37
C THR A 717 -23.69 6.35 -31.05
N TYR A 718 -24.59 5.79 -30.24
CA TYR A 718 -25.84 6.44 -29.82
C TYR A 718 -25.64 7.77 -29.06
N GLY A 719 -24.51 7.90 -28.38
CA GLY A 719 -24.12 9.08 -27.61
C GLY A 719 -22.90 8.82 -26.75
N LYS A 720 -22.36 9.86 -26.13
CA LYS A 720 -21.19 9.71 -25.24
C LYS A 720 -21.54 8.80 -24.06
N SER A 721 -20.81 7.69 -23.96
CA SER A 721 -21.12 6.61 -23.02
C SER A 721 -20.09 6.53 -21.90
N PHE A 722 -20.53 6.06 -20.73
CA PHE A 722 -19.66 5.81 -19.58
C PHE A 722 -20.01 4.49 -18.89
N ASN A 723 -19.00 3.67 -18.61
CA ASN A 723 -19.16 2.38 -17.93
C ASN A 723 -18.98 2.54 -16.43
N MET A 724 -20.09 2.65 -15.71
CA MET A 724 -20.18 2.82 -14.25
C MET A 724 -20.35 1.49 -13.50
N ALA A 725 -19.94 0.37 -14.10
CA ALA A 725 -19.98 -0.93 -13.44
C ALA A 725 -19.02 -1.01 -12.23
N THR A 726 -19.39 -1.78 -11.21
CA THR A 726 -18.62 -1.93 -9.97
C THR A 726 -18.47 -3.39 -9.52
N ILE A 727 -17.57 -3.64 -8.57
CA ILE A 727 -17.31 -4.91 -7.91
C ILE A 727 -16.99 -4.61 -6.44
N PRO A 728 -17.70 -5.20 -5.45
CA PRO A 728 -18.87 -6.07 -5.59
C PRO A 728 -20.12 -5.29 -6.09
N SER A 729 -21.10 -5.98 -6.66
CA SER A 729 -22.26 -5.36 -7.30
C SER A 729 -23.54 -6.17 -7.18
N ASP A 730 -24.66 -5.47 -7.05
CA ASP A 730 -26.01 -6.00 -7.20
C ASP A 730 -26.97 -4.87 -7.66
N MET A 731 -28.28 -5.14 -7.69
CA MET A 731 -29.27 -4.13 -8.06
C MET A 731 -29.45 -3.01 -7.04
N ASP A 732 -29.03 -3.19 -5.77
CA ASP A 732 -29.13 -2.15 -4.74
C ASP A 732 -28.19 -0.98 -5.07
N ILE A 733 -26.94 -1.28 -5.44
CA ILE A 733 -25.96 -0.25 -5.84
C ILE A 733 -26.32 0.40 -7.18
N PHE A 734 -26.91 -0.34 -8.13
CA PHE A 734 -27.35 0.25 -9.41
C PHE A 734 -28.46 1.27 -9.19
N MET A 735 -29.44 0.95 -8.34
CA MET A 735 -30.51 1.87 -7.97
C MET A 735 -29.95 3.11 -7.27
N TYR A 736 -29.01 2.92 -6.33
CA TYR A 736 -28.39 4.02 -5.62
C TYR A 736 -27.68 4.99 -6.58
N LEU A 737 -26.82 4.48 -7.47
CA LEU A 737 -26.09 5.30 -8.45
C LEU A 737 -27.04 6.00 -9.43
N ALA A 738 -28.07 5.30 -9.91
CA ALA A 738 -29.07 5.87 -10.81
C ALA A 738 -29.77 7.10 -10.18
N GLU A 739 -30.25 6.98 -8.93
CA GLU A 739 -30.98 8.08 -8.29
C GLU A 739 -30.11 9.19 -7.73
N PHE A 740 -29.03 8.85 -7.05
CA PHE A 740 -28.30 9.83 -6.25
C PHE A 740 -27.17 10.52 -7.01
N TYR A 741 -26.79 10.01 -8.18
CA TYR A 741 -25.75 10.60 -9.00
C TYR A 741 -26.22 10.84 -10.43
N ILE A 742 -26.60 9.79 -11.15
CA ILE A 742 -26.80 9.84 -12.60
C ILE A 742 -27.99 10.73 -12.98
N HIS A 743 -29.17 10.52 -12.38
CA HIS A 743 -30.34 11.34 -12.66
C HIS A 743 -30.22 12.80 -12.20
N LYS A 744 -29.26 13.10 -11.30
CA LYS A 744 -29.02 14.45 -10.78
C LYS A 744 -27.99 15.23 -11.58
N HIS A 745 -26.96 14.56 -12.10
CA HIS A 745 -25.78 15.22 -12.68
C HIS A 745 -25.55 14.97 -14.16
N CYS A 746 -26.32 14.08 -14.81
CA CYS A 746 -26.24 13.86 -16.26
C CYS A 746 -27.41 14.55 -16.98
N PRO A 747 -27.33 15.86 -17.27
CA PRO A 747 -28.43 16.61 -17.89
C PRO A 747 -28.74 16.17 -19.33
N ARG A 748 -27.83 15.45 -19.99
CA ARG A 748 -27.98 14.95 -21.36
C ARG A 748 -28.29 13.46 -21.43
N LEU A 749 -28.56 12.82 -20.29
CA LEU A 749 -28.81 11.39 -20.23
C LEU A 749 -30.00 11.00 -21.11
N LYS A 750 -29.77 10.06 -22.04
CA LYS A 750 -30.76 9.49 -22.95
C LYS A 750 -31.11 8.05 -22.60
N ALA A 751 -30.11 7.28 -22.14
CA ALA A 751 -30.30 5.87 -21.82
C ALA A 751 -29.44 5.39 -20.65
N LEU A 752 -29.98 4.40 -19.92
CA LEU A 752 -29.25 3.55 -18.99
C LEU A 752 -29.10 2.16 -19.62
N VAL A 753 -27.92 1.56 -19.53
CA VAL A 753 -27.69 0.15 -19.87
C VAL A 753 -27.51 -0.60 -18.55
N VAL A 754 -28.39 -1.54 -18.23
CA VAL A 754 -28.43 -2.19 -16.91
C VAL A 754 -28.15 -3.68 -17.05
N GLY A 755 -27.11 -4.17 -16.37
CA GLY A 755 -26.78 -5.60 -16.31
C GLY A 755 -27.83 -6.37 -15.51
N ILE A 756 -28.37 -7.43 -16.11
CA ILE A 756 -29.35 -8.34 -15.49
C ILE A 756 -28.64 -9.67 -15.21
N ASP A 757 -27.87 -9.67 -14.13
CA ASP A 757 -27.05 -10.80 -13.70
C ASP A 757 -27.76 -11.61 -12.62
N PHE A 758 -28.75 -12.43 -13.01
CA PHE A 758 -29.61 -13.14 -12.05
C PHE A 758 -28.82 -13.93 -11.00
N ASP A 759 -27.70 -14.56 -11.40
CA ASP A 759 -26.86 -15.36 -10.54
C ASP A 759 -25.95 -14.55 -9.60
N LEU A 760 -25.98 -13.22 -9.68
CA LEU A 760 -25.32 -12.30 -8.75
C LEU A 760 -26.28 -11.63 -7.76
N TRP A 761 -27.58 -11.94 -7.80
CA TRP A 761 -28.61 -11.32 -6.94
C TRP A 761 -28.80 -12.03 -5.58
N TYR A 762 -27.73 -12.60 -5.03
CA TYR A 762 -27.77 -13.38 -3.78
C TYR A 762 -27.40 -12.57 -2.53
N ASP A 763 -26.87 -11.35 -2.68
CA ASP A 763 -26.38 -10.55 -1.55
C ASP A 763 -27.51 -10.08 -0.62
N LEU A 764 -27.16 -9.84 0.65
CA LEU A 764 -28.07 -9.24 1.63
C LEU A 764 -28.38 -7.77 1.28
N GLU A 765 -29.51 -7.26 1.75
CA GLU A 765 -29.95 -5.89 1.47
C GLU A 765 -28.88 -4.88 1.89
N SER A 766 -28.56 -3.96 0.99
CA SER A 766 -27.54 -2.91 1.15
C SER A 766 -26.10 -3.39 1.37
N ALA A 767 -25.81 -4.70 1.35
CA ALA A 767 -24.46 -5.19 1.62
C ALA A 767 -23.42 -4.67 0.61
N THR A 768 -23.78 -4.59 -0.67
CA THR A 768 -22.95 -4.04 -1.75
C THR A 768 -22.81 -2.53 -1.64
N VAL A 769 -23.90 -1.82 -1.29
CA VAL A 769 -23.90 -0.37 -1.01
C VAL A 769 -22.96 -0.07 0.14
N MET A 770 -23.05 -0.80 1.25
CA MET A 770 -22.15 -0.63 2.40
C MET A 770 -20.68 -0.80 1.99
N LYS A 771 -20.36 -1.86 1.24
CA LYS A 771 -18.98 -2.14 0.79
C LYS A 771 -18.43 -1.08 -0.16
N ASN A 772 -19.24 -0.57 -1.08
CA ASN A 772 -18.81 0.40 -2.10
C ASN A 772 -18.84 1.86 -1.63
N ILE A 773 -19.75 2.22 -0.70
CA ILE A 773 -20.10 3.62 -0.40
C ILE A 773 -19.75 3.97 1.04
N LEU A 774 -20.23 3.19 2.02
CA LEU A 774 -20.03 3.53 3.45
C LEU A 774 -18.59 3.32 3.93
N SER A 775 -17.72 2.80 3.08
CA SER A 775 -16.30 2.63 3.37
C SER A 775 -15.49 3.91 3.15
N TYR A 776 -16.03 4.93 2.45
CA TYR A 776 -15.24 6.09 2.00
C TYR A 776 -15.88 7.44 2.37
N PRO A 777 -15.05 8.41 2.82
CA PRO A 777 -15.55 9.71 3.30
C PRO A 777 -16.24 10.51 2.19
N GLY A 778 -15.81 10.39 0.93
CA GLY A 778 -16.39 11.14 -0.18
C GLY A 778 -17.87 10.89 -0.44
N TYR A 779 -18.35 9.66 -0.28
CA TYR A 779 -19.78 9.42 -0.45
C TYR A 779 -20.63 9.99 0.70
N PHE A 780 -20.10 9.96 1.94
CA PHE A 780 -20.76 10.64 3.06
C PHE A 780 -20.75 12.15 2.88
N TYR A 781 -19.65 12.68 2.33
CA TYR A 781 -19.52 14.09 2.03
C TYR A 781 -20.54 14.53 0.99
N ASP A 782 -20.64 13.79 -0.12
CA ASP A 782 -21.64 14.00 -1.15
C ASP A 782 -23.04 14.00 -0.54
N TYR A 783 -23.38 12.98 0.26
CA TYR A 783 -24.68 12.89 0.93
C TYR A 783 -24.96 14.11 1.82
N ASN A 784 -23.99 14.52 2.66
CA ASN A 784 -24.11 15.69 3.54
C ASN A 784 -24.24 17.00 2.75
N HIS A 785 -23.72 17.05 1.52
CA HIS A 785 -23.85 18.16 0.57
C HIS A 785 -25.03 17.98 -0.40
N GLN A 786 -26.00 17.13 -0.04
CA GLN A 786 -27.20 16.84 -0.86
C GLN A 786 -26.89 16.32 -2.27
N PHE A 787 -25.74 15.68 -2.43
CA PHE A 787 -25.15 15.30 -3.70
C PHE A 787 -25.01 16.51 -4.61
N TRP A 788 -24.53 17.64 -4.09
CA TRP A 788 -24.12 18.82 -4.87
C TRP A 788 -25.22 19.46 -5.74
N VAL A 789 -26.50 19.12 -5.52
CA VAL A 789 -27.62 19.68 -6.30
C VAL A 789 -27.89 21.14 -5.98
N ASP A 790 -27.55 21.58 -4.77
CA ASP A 790 -27.81 22.94 -4.27
C ASP A 790 -26.61 23.89 -4.46
N GLY A 791 -25.53 23.42 -5.12
CA GLY A 791 -24.29 24.15 -5.35
C GLY A 791 -23.04 23.32 -5.04
N GLY A 792 -21.86 23.79 -5.47
CA GLY A 792 -20.58 23.12 -5.22
C GLY A 792 -20.12 22.14 -6.31
N VAL A 793 -20.95 21.89 -7.34
CA VAL A 793 -20.67 20.91 -8.39
C VAL A 793 -19.43 21.23 -9.23
N ASP A 794 -19.15 22.52 -9.47
CA ASP A 794 -17.97 22.93 -10.25
C ASP A 794 -16.68 22.68 -9.45
N GLN A 795 -16.75 22.80 -8.13
CA GLN A 795 -15.61 22.57 -7.25
C GLN A 795 -15.29 21.08 -7.12
N ILE A 796 -16.28 20.20 -6.96
CA ILE A 796 -16.03 18.74 -6.96
C ILE A 796 -15.50 18.28 -8.32
N LYS A 797 -15.98 18.84 -9.43
CA LYS A 797 -15.43 18.58 -10.77
C LYS A 797 -13.95 18.97 -10.88
N MET A 798 -13.59 20.14 -10.36
CA MET A 798 -12.20 20.61 -10.36
C MET A 798 -11.30 19.71 -9.52
N ILE A 799 -11.76 19.29 -8.33
CA ILE A 799 -11.01 18.34 -7.48
C ILE A 799 -10.86 17.00 -8.19
N SER A 800 -11.94 16.44 -8.73
CA SER A 800 -11.90 15.18 -9.46
C SER A 800 -10.99 15.24 -10.68
N ALA A 801 -11.00 16.33 -11.45
CA ALA A 801 -10.10 16.54 -12.58
C ALA A 801 -8.63 16.46 -12.14
N LYS A 802 -8.29 17.11 -11.02
CA LYS A 802 -6.95 17.07 -10.46
C LYS A 802 -6.54 15.65 -10.04
N ILE A 803 -7.41 14.92 -9.35
CA ILE A 803 -7.15 13.53 -8.92
C ILE A 803 -6.89 12.64 -10.14
N VAL A 804 -7.66 12.81 -11.21
CA VAL A 804 -7.49 12.03 -12.45
C VAL A 804 -6.19 12.38 -13.16
N ASP A 805 -5.82 13.65 -13.22
CA ASP A 805 -4.60 14.13 -13.89
C ASP A 805 -3.31 13.65 -13.20
N GLU A 806 -3.32 13.45 -11.88
CA GLU A 806 -2.14 13.07 -11.09
C GLU A 806 -1.84 11.55 -11.12
N SER A 807 -2.74 10.72 -11.65
CA SER A 807 -2.57 9.26 -11.64
C SER A 807 -2.74 8.60 -13.00
N THR A 808 -1.69 7.91 -13.44
CA THR A 808 -1.68 7.18 -14.72
C THR A 808 -2.78 6.12 -14.82
N VAL A 809 -3.18 5.51 -13.70
CA VAL A 809 -4.27 4.52 -13.65
C VAL A 809 -5.62 5.19 -13.93
N TYR A 810 -5.87 6.35 -13.33
CA TYR A 810 -7.08 7.13 -13.59
C TYR A 810 -7.11 7.64 -15.03
N GLN A 811 -5.97 8.13 -15.55
CA GLN A 811 -5.87 8.55 -16.95
C GLN A 811 -6.16 7.39 -17.92
N ASP A 812 -5.64 6.18 -17.68
CA ASP A 812 -5.92 5.01 -18.50
C ASP A 812 -7.41 4.63 -18.50
N MET A 813 -8.03 4.63 -17.31
CA MET A 813 -9.45 4.30 -17.22
C MET A 813 -10.34 5.42 -17.77
N HIS A 814 -9.92 6.68 -17.65
CA HIS A 814 -10.60 7.84 -18.24
C HIS A 814 -10.54 7.77 -19.76
N ARG A 815 -9.39 7.44 -20.36
CA ARG A 815 -9.25 7.17 -21.80
C ARG A 815 -10.23 6.10 -22.29
N ASN A 816 -10.53 5.11 -21.44
CA ASN A 816 -11.47 4.03 -21.74
C ASN A 816 -12.91 4.31 -21.28
N MET A 817 -13.21 5.51 -20.78
CA MET A 817 -14.53 5.89 -20.26
C MET A 817 -15.11 4.85 -19.28
N GLY A 818 -14.26 4.37 -18.37
CA GLY A 818 -14.63 3.39 -17.33
C GLY A 818 -14.65 1.92 -17.81
N TRP A 819 -14.41 1.64 -19.08
CA TRP A 819 -14.31 0.26 -19.58
C TRP A 819 -13.01 -0.39 -19.11
N VAL A 820 -13.11 -1.63 -18.60
CA VAL A 820 -11.96 -2.44 -18.21
C VAL A 820 -11.62 -3.37 -19.36
N TYR A 821 -10.51 -3.09 -20.04
CA TYR A 821 -10.02 -3.94 -21.12
C TYR A 821 -9.59 -5.31 -20.57
N VAL A 822 -10.11 -6.37 -21.17
CA VAL A 822 -9.76 -7.75 -20.85
C VAL A 822 -9.15 -8.40 -22.08
N ALA A 823 -7.86 -8.75 -22.00
CA ALA A 823 -7.12 -9.37 -23.10
C ALA A 823 -7.67 -10.74 -23.48
N GLU A 824 -7.21 -11.30 -24.61
CA GLU A 824 -7.56 -12.67 -24.99
C GLU A 824 -7.13 -13.65 -23.90
N SER A 825 -7.97 -14.64 -23.69
CA SER A 825 -7.67 -15.76 -22.83
C SER A 825 -7.29 -16.96 -23.69
N PRO A 826 -6.34 -17.82 -23.27
CA PRO A 826 -6.10 -19.11 -23.91
C PRO A 826 -7.26 -20.11 -23.71
N PHE A 827 -8.45 -19.64 -23.28
CA PHE A 827 -9.66 -20.43 -23.02
C PHE A 827 -10.04 -21.38 -24.18
N GLU A 828 -9.72 -21.01 -25.42
CA GLU A 828 -10.01 -21.82 -26.62
C GLU A 828 -8.98 -22.93 -26.90
N GLU A 829 -7.72 -22.73 -26.48
CA GLU A 829 -6.61 -23.67 -26.71
C GLU A 829 -6.33 -24.57 -25.51
N ASN A 830 -7.03 -24.33 -24.40
CA ASN A 830 -6.80 -24.96 -23.13
C ASN A 830 -7.95 -25.98 -22.82
N PRO A 831 -7.71 -27.30 -22.93
CA PRO A 831 -8.68 -28.36 -22.62
C PRO A 831 -9.22 -28.31 -21.19
N GLU A 832 -8.55 -27.58 -20.32
CA GLU A 832 -8.80 -27.40 -18.90
C GLU A 832 -9.91 -26.39 -18.68
N PHE A 833 -10.32 -25.59 -19.66
CA PHE A 833 -11.54 -24.78 -19.57
C PHE A 833 -12.78 -25.45 -20.18
N SER A 834 -12.69 -26.72 -20.58
CA SER A 834 -13.85 -27.51 -21.03
C SER A 834 -14.81 -27.87 -19.88
N GLY A 835 -16.09 -27.52 -19.99
CA GLY A 835 -17.12 -27.78 -18.96
C GLY A 835 -17.53 -26.55 -18.14
N PHE A 836 -18.04 -26.74 -16.92
CA PHE A 836 -18.60 -25.68 -16.06
C PHE A 836 -17.91 -25.62 -14.69
N MET A 837 -17.72 -24.41 -14.13
CA MET A 837 -17.29 -24.16 -12.76
C MET A 837 -18.45 -23.50 -11.98
N PHE A 838 -18.67 -23.90 -10.73
CA PHE A 838 -19.63 -23.20 -9.86
C PHE A 838 -18.89 -22.45 -8.77
N GLY A 839 -19.12 -21.14 -8.69
CA GLY A 839 -18.57 -20.28 -7.64
C GLY A 839 -19.41 -20.29 -6.36
N ARG A 840 -20.62 -20.87 -6.37
CA ARG A 840 -21.52 -20.99 -5.21
C ARG A 840 -22.46 -22.19 -5.34
N ASP A 841 -22.95 -22.70 -4.20
CA ASP A 841 -24.02 -23.71 -4.17
C ASP A 841 -25.35 -23.15 -4.68
N SER A 842 -25.93 -23.82 -5.68
CA SER A 842 -27.22 -23.50 -6.28
C SER A 842 -28.42 -23.38 -5.32
N THR A 843 -28.35 -23.95 -4.12
CA THR A 843 -29.43 -23.90 -3.12
C THR A 843 -29.73 -22.50 -2.62
N TRP A 844 -28.80 -21.54 -2.75
CA TRP A 844 -29.08 -20.13 -2.37
C TRP A 844 -30.30 -19.58 -3.11
N SER A 845 -30.53 -20.03 -4.35
CA SER A 845 -31.66 -19.58 -5.17
C SER A 845 -33.01 -20.18 -4.76
N ASP A 846 -33.06 -21.06 -3.75
CA ASP A 846 -34.31 -21.54 -3.16
C ASP A 846 -34.94 -20.47 -2.24
N ASP A 847 -34.12 -19.57 -1.67
CA ASP A 847 -34.61 -18.37 -1.01
C ASP A 847 -34.97 -17.29 -2.05
N SER A 848 -36.27 -17.04 -2.17
CA SER A 848 -36.80 -16.07 -3.13
C SER A 848 -36.79 -14.62 -2.64
N THR A 849 -36.36 -14.35 -1.40
CA THR A 849 -36.33 -12.99 -0.86
C THR A 849 -35.26 -12.12 -1.52
N THR A 850 -34.07 -12.68 -1.77
CA THR A 850 -32.89 -11.96 -2.30
C THR A 850 -33.11 -11.48 -3.74
N TYR A 851 -33.43 -12.38 -4.66
CA TYR A 851 -33.65 -12.00 -6.06
C TYR A 851 -34.97 -11.24 -6.30
N ARG A 852 -35.99 -11.37 -5.44
CA ARG A 852 -37.19 -10.51 -5.51
C ARG A 852 -36.88 -9.06 -5.18
N ARG A 853 -35.96 -8.80 -4.24
CA ARG A 853 -35.47 -7.44 -3.97
C ARG A 853 -34.82 -6.84 -5.22
N ALA A 854 -33.92 -7.60 -5.84
CA ALA A 854 -33.25 -7.17 -7.06
C ALA A 854 -34.24 -6.89 -8.21
N MET A 855 -35.27 -7.72 -8.38
CA MET A 855 -36.34 -7.48 -9.36
C MET A 855 -37.14 -6.19 -9.07
N ASN A 856 -37.45 -5.92 -7.80
CA ASN A 856 -38.12 -4.68 -7.42
C ASN A 856 -37.27 -3.43 -7.71
N ASN A 857 -35.95 -3.52 -7.53
CA ASN A 857 -35.03 -2.44 -7.87
C ASN A 857 -34.91 -2.23 -9.38
N LEU A 858 -34.97 -3.30 -10.19
CA LEU A 858 -35.05 -3.19 -11.64
C LEU A 858 -36.33 -2.45 -12.07
N ASP A 859 -37.50 -2.85 -11.57
CA ASP A 859 -38.77 -2.16 -11.81
C ASP A 859 -38.69 -0.69 -11.35
N PHE A 860 -38.02 -0.41 -10.23
CA PHE A 860 -37.80 0.96 -9.76
C PHE A 860 -36.97 1.79 -10.75
N ILE A 861 -35.80 1.30 -11.17
CA ILE A 861 -34.92 1.99 -12.12
C ILE A 861 -35.65 2.28 -13.44
N ILE A 862 -36.42 1.31 -13.95
CA ILE A 862 -37.21 1.49 -15.18
C ILE A 862 -38.20 2.64 -15.04
N ARG A 863 -38.94 2.67 -13.92
CA ARG A 863 -39.94 3.73 -13.67
C ARG A 863 -39.31 5.09 -13.45
N SER A 864 -38.22 5.18 -12.69
CA SER A 864 -37.59 6.48 -12.42
C SER A 864 -36.94 7.06 -13.68
N ALA A 865 -36.31 6.22 -14.50
CA ALA A 865 -35.85 6.58 -15.83
C ALA A 865 -37.01 7.09 -16.71
N ALA A 866 -38.17 6.41 -16.70
CA ALA A 866 -39.34 6.82 -17.48
C ALA A 866 -39.82 8.24 -17.09
N ILE A 867 -39.84 8.57 -15.80
CA ILE A 867 -40.21 9.90 -15.29
C ILE A 867 -39.27 10.99 -15.83
N LYS A 868 -38.01 10.64 -16.07
CA LYS A 868 -36.97 11.55 -16.59
C LYS A 868 -36.87 11.53 -18.12
N GLY A 869 -37.70 10.75 -18.82
CA GLY A 869 -37.62 10.59 -20.27
C GLY A 869 -36.38 9.81 -20.73
N VAL A 870 -35.83 8.95 -19.86
CA VAL A 870 -34.64 8.14 -20.11
C VAL A 870 -35.04 6.71 -20.43
N ASN A 871 -34.42 6.13 -21.44
CA ASN A 871 -34.63 4.74 -21.83
C ASN A 871 -33.75 3.79 -21.01
N VAL A 872 -34.15 2.54 -20.87
CA VAL A 872 -33.38 1.51 -20.17
C VAL A 872 -33.21 0.32 -21.08
N VAL A 873 -31.96 -0.10 -21.29
CA VAL A 873 -31.61 -1.34 -22.00
C VAL A 873 -31.11 -2.35 -20.96
N GLY A 874 -31.92 -3.35 -20.66
CA GLY A 874 -31.54 -4.47 -19.80
C GLY A 874 -30.72 -5.48 -20.59
N VAL A 875 -29.53 -5.86 -20.10
CA VAL A 875 -28.63 -6.78 -20.80
C VAL A 875 -28.37 -8.01 -19.94
N ILE A 876 -28.68 -9.19 -20.47
CA ILE A 876 -28.26 -10.46 -19.88
C ILE A 876 -27.03 -10.93 -20.63
N PHE A 877 -25.86 -10.87 -19.97
CA PHE A 877 -24.58 -11.18 -20.61
C PHE A 877 -24.42 -12.67 -20.92
N PRO A 878 -23.80 -13.03 -22.06
CA PRO A 878 -23.37 -14.39 -22.32
C PRO A 878 -22.36 -14.84 -21.26
N GLN A 879 -22.38 -16.13 -20.97
CA GLN A 879 -21.40 -16.79 -20.13
C GLN A 879 -20.80 -17.95 -20.93
N SER A 880 -20.09 -18.87 -20.30
CA SER A 880 -19.68 -20.09 -20.99
C SER A 880 -20.91 -20.82 -21.56
N PRO A 881 -20.93 -21.14 -22.87
CA PRO A 881 -22.01 -21.91 -23.48
C PRO A 881 -22.12 -23.32 -22.88
N GLU A 882 -21.08 -23.79 -22.18
CA GLU A 882 -21.11 -25.08 -21.47
C GLU A 882 -22.13 -25.12 -20.34
N TYR A 883 -22.54 -23.97 -19.79
CA TYR A 883 -23.56 -23.97 -18.74
C TYR A 883 -24.85 -24.61 -19.21
N LYS A 884 -25.22 -24.52 -20.49
CA LYS A 884 -26.43 -25.18 -21.04
C LYS A 884 -26.51 -26.68 -20.75
N ASN A 885 -25.35 -27.33 -20.58
CA ASN A 885 -25.23 -28.75 -20.27
C ASN A 885 -25.33 -29.07 -18.76
N SER A 886 -25.44 -28.04 -17.91
CA SER A 886 -25.58 -28.14 -16.45
C SER A 886 -27.00 -27.84 -15.95
N GLY A 887 -27.27 -27.96 -14.65
CA GLY A 887 -28.52 -27.50 -14.03
C GLY A 887 -28.54 -26.01 -13.63
N ALA A 888 -27.40 -25.31 -13.75
CA ALA A 888 -27.27 -23.91 -13.36
C ALA A 888 -27.42 -22.96 -14.56
N PHE A 889 -27.89 -21.75 -14.30
CA PHE A 889 -27.94 -20.65 -15.26
C PHE A 889 -26.53 -20.18 -15.65
N GLY A 890 -25.62 -20.14 -14.68
CA GLY A 890 -24.28 -19.59 -14.86
C GLY A 890 -23.34 -19.96 -13.70
N ARG A 891 -22.17 -19.32 -13.70
CA ARG A 891 -21.08 -19.60 -12.76
C ARG A 891 -21.47 -19.49 -11.31
N HIS A 892 -22.34 -18.56 -10.93
CA HIS A 892 -22.66 -18.34 -9.52
C HIS A 892 -23.81 -19.21 -9.02
N GLY A 893 -24.12 -20.29 -9.73
CA GLY A 893 -24.87 -21.42 -9.19
C GLY A 893 -26.39 -21.27 -9.25
N MET A 894 -26.97 -20.13 -9.62
CA MET A 894 -28.44 -20.01 -9.71
C MET A 894 -29.04 -21.15 -10.54
N ARG A 895 -30.07 -21.83 -10.02
CA ARG A 895 -30.74 -22.91 -10.76
C ARG A 895 -31.36 -22.39 -12.04
N ARG A 896 -31.15 -23.09 -13.17
CA ARG A 896 -31.71 -22.68 -14.47
C ARG A 896 -33.22 -22.51 -14.43
N SER A 897 -33.93 -23.40 -13.75
CA SER A 897 -35.39 -23.33 -13.60
C SER A 897 -35.87 -22.05 -12.90
N HIS A 898 -35.04 -21.43 -12.05
CA HIS A 898 -35.34 -20.16 -11.39
C HIS A 898 -35.02 -18.98 -12.32
N ALA A 899 -33.87 -19.03 -13.01
CA ALA A 899 -33.51 -18.03 -14.02
C ALA A 899 -34.54 -17.95 -15.15
N MET A 900 -35.12 -19.08 -15.59
CA MET A 900 -36.18 -19.08 -16.60
C MET A 900 -37.43 -18.31 -16.15
N LYS A 901 -37.83 -18.44 -14.88
CA LYS A 901 -38.96 -17.68 -14.32
C LYS A 901 -38.64 -16.19 -14.23
N LEU A 902 -37.43 -15.84 -13.79
CA LEU A 902 -36.99 -14.44 -13.74
C LEU A 902 -36.93 -13.83 -15.14
N LEU A 903 -36.51 -14.59 -16.16
CA LEU A 903 -36.51 -14.14 -17.54
C LEU A 903 -37.94 -13.84 -18.04
N GLU A 904 -38.92 -14.70 -17.72
CA GLU A 904 -40.34 -14.43 -18.02
C GLU A 904 -40.81 -13.13 -17.35
N GLU A 905 -40.50 -12.91 -16.07
CA GLU A 905 -40.85 -11.69 -15.34
C GLU A 905 -40.20 -10.42 -15.96
N VAL A 906 -38.93 -10.48 -16.36
CA VAL A 906 -38.26 -9.34 -17.02
C VAL A 906 -38.86 -9.08 -18.41
N GLN A 907 -39.25 -10.13 -19.14
CA GLN A 907 -39.96 -9.98 -20.42
C GLN A 907 -41.33 -9.30 -20.23
N GLU A 908 -42.04 -9.61 -19.15
CA GLU A 908 -43.28 -8.90 -18.78
C GLU A 908 -43.02 -7.42 -18.47
N LEU A 909 -41.91 -7.08 -17.79
CA LEU A 909 -41.51 -5.68 -17.58
C LEU A 909 -41.26 -4.95 -18.91
N ALA A 910 -40.60 -5.60 -19.88
CA ALA A 910 -40.35 -5.02 -21.21
C ALA A 910 -41.64 -4.81 -22.02
N GLN A 911 -42.65 -5.65 -21.83
CA GLN A 911 -43.98 -5.44 -22.42
C GLN A 911 -44.76 -4.32 -21.72
N LYS A 912 -44.55 -4.17 -20.40
CA LYS A 912 -45.24 -3.20 -19.55
C LYS A 912 -44.72 -1.77 -19.74
N TYR A 913 -43.41 -1.59 -19.89
CA TYR A 913 -42.78 -0.27 -19.93
C TYR A 913 -42.20 0.04 -21.31
N GLY A 914 -42.77 1.04 -21.99
CA GLY A 914 -42.34 1.44 -23.34
C GLY A 914 -40.92 2.04 -23.42
N ASN A 915 -40.30 2.37 -22.29
CA ASN A 915 -38.92 2.84 -22.20
C ASN A 915 -37.93 1.73 -21.83
N PHE A 916 -38.36 0.46 -21.66
CA PHE A 916 -37.49 -0.65 -21.29
C PHE A 916 -37.35 -1.66 -22.44
N TYR A 917 -36.10 -1.95 -22.79
CA TYR A 917 -35.72 -2.86 -23.87
C TYR A 917 -34.84 -3.97 -23.31
N LEU A 918 -35.24 -5.23 -23.50
CA LEU A 918 -34.46 -6.38 -23.04
C LEU A 918 -33.59 -6.93 -24.17
N LEU A 919 -32.30 -7.08 -23.91
CA LEU A 919 -31.32 -7.77 -24.74
C LEU A 919 -30.80 -9.01 -24.00
N ASP A 920 -31.36 -10.17 -24.31
CA ASP A 920 -30.88 -11.46 -23.80
C ASP A 920 -29.83 -12.06 -24.74
N GLU A 921 -28.56 -11.86 -24.41
CA GLU A 921 -27.44 -12.47 -25.11
C GLU A 921 -26.88 -13.70 -24.39
N ASN A 922 -27.46 -14.09 -23.25
CA ASN A 922 -27.18 -15.36 -22.62
C ASN A 922 -27.94 -16.51 -23.29
N LYS A 923 -29.24 -16.32 -23.57
CA LYS A 923 -30.11 -17.31 -24.22
C LYS A 923 -30.06 -18.66 -23.53
N MET A 924 -29.92 -18.68 -22.20
CA MET A 924 -29.74 -19.89 -21.39
C MET A 924 -28.56 -20.78 -21.83
N GLY A 925 -27.52 -20.18 -22.43
CA GLY A 925 -26.34 -20.84 -22.98
C GLY A 925 -26.42 -21.19 -24.48
N ASP A 926 -27.53 -20.93 -25.17
CA ASP A 926 -27.69 -21.16 -26.62
C ASP A 926 -27.30 -19.95 -27.49
N HIS A 927 -26.38 -19.12 -26.99
CA HIS A 927 -25.89 -17.95 -27.70
C HIS A 927 -24.77 -18.26 -28.71
N ASP A 928 -24.48 -17.30 -29.59
CA ASP A 928 -23.49 -17.41 -30.66
C ASP A 928 -22.13 -16.77 -30.32
N TYR A 929 -21.82 -16.59 -29.04
CA TYR A 929 -20.49 -16.23 -28.57
C TYR A 929 -19.62 -17.49 -28.54
N ALA A 930 -18.54 -17.48 -29.31
CA ALA A 930 -17.58 -18.57 -29.35
C ALA A 930 -16.74 -18.60 -28.08
N MET A 931 -16.12 -19.74 -27.78
CA MET A 931 -15.23 -19.87 -26.61
C MET A 931 -14.01 -18.92 -26.70
N SER A 932 -13.51 -18.60 -27.90
CA SER A 932 -12.52 -17.52 -28.12
C SER A 932 -12.95 -16.14 -27.65
N MET A 933 -14.24 -15.91 -27.40
CA MET A 933 -14.76 -14.63 -26.93
C MET A 933 -14.90 -14.57 -25.41
N ALA A 934 -14.69 -15.69 -24.72
CA ALA A 934 -14.68 -15.78 -23.28
C ALA A 934 -13.27 -15.46 -22.74
N TYR A 935 -13.22 -14.74 -21.62
CA TYR A 935 -12.01 -14.60 -20.81
C TYR A 935 -11.94 -15.71 -19.76
N ASP A 936 -13.06 -15.93 -19.08
CA ASP A 936 -13.27 -17.01 -18.13
C ASP A 936 -14.70 -17.57 -18.28
N TYR A 937 -15.22 -18.28 -17.28
CA TYR A 937 -16.53 -18.90 -17.32
C TYR A 937 -17.71 -17.92 -17.46
N ASP A 938 -17.57 -16.66 -17.08
CA ASP A 938 -18.69 -15.70 -17.09
C ASP A 938 -18.34 -14.28 -17.53
N HIS A 939 -17.10 -14.04 -17.95
CA HIS A 939 -16.63 -12.78 -18.54
C HIS A 939 -16.26 -12.95 -20.00
N LEU A 940 -16.58 -11.94 -20.80
CA LEU A 940 -16.08 -11.79 -22.16
C LEU A 940 -14.68 -11.18 -22.15
N ASN A 941 -13.84 -11.60 -23.08
CA ASN A 941 -12.64 -10.84 -23.44
C ASN A 941 -12.99 -9.71 -24.42
N TYR A 942 -12.00 -8.96 -24.88
CA TYR A 942 -12.22 -7.80 -25.75
C TYR A 942 -12.99 -8.12 -27.05
N ARG A 943 -12.81 -9.29 -27.66
CA ARG A 943 -13.55 -9.68 -28.88
C ARG A 943 -15.03 -9.92 -28.58
N GLY A 944 -15.31 -10.55 -27.45
CA GLY A 944 -16.68 -10.72 -26.97
C GLY A 944 -17.32 -9.38 -26.60
N ALA A 945 -16.55 -8.50 -25.94
CA ALA A 945 -16.97 -7.16 -25.57
C ALA A 945 -17.34 -6.33 -26.80
N GLU A 946 -16.53 -6.35 -27.87
CA GLU A 946 -16.86 -5.70 -29.15
C GLU A 946 -18.21 -6.20 -29.71
N LYS A 947 -18.42 -7.52 -29.71
CA LYS A 947 -19.65 -8.13 -30.24
C LYS A 947 -20.89 -7.74 -29.44
N ILE A 948 -20.86 -7.84 -28.10
CA ILE A 948 -22.01 -7.47 -27.28
C ILE A 948 -22.25 -5.96 -27.28
N THR A 949 -21.18 -5.15 -27.27
CA THR A 949 -21.29 -3.69 -27.33
C THR A 949 -21.95 -3.24 -28.63
N ALA A 950 -21.59 -3.83 -29.77
CA ALA A 950 -22.25 -3.54 -31.05
C ALA A 950 -23.76 -3.91 -31.06
N ARG A 951 -24.14 -4.98 -30.35
CA ARG A 951 -25.56 -5.37 -30.20
C ARG A 951 -26.31 -4.40 -29.29
N ILE A 952 -25.71 -3.98 -28.19
CA ILE A 952 -26.26 -2.95 -27.30
C ILE A 952 -26.43 -1.64 -28.06
N ASP A 953 -25.42 -1.20 -28.81
CA ASP A 953 -25.47 0.02 -29.62
C ASP A 953 -26.55 -0.04 -30.71
N SER A 954 -26.75 -1.20 -31.33
CA SER A 954 -27.85 -1.43 -32.28
C SER A 954 -29.23 -1.26 -31.63
N VAL A 955 -29.42 -1.81 -30.41
CA VAL A 955 -30.65 -1.62 -29.65
C VAL A 955 -30.84 -0.14 -29.31
N LEU A 956 -29.81 0.53 -28.78
CA LEU A 956 -29.85 1.95 -28.45
C LEU A 956 -30.23 2.81 -29.67
N ASN A 957 -29.59 2.60 -30.82
CA ASN A 957 -29.90 3.32 -32.07
C ASN A 957 -31.28 2.98 -32.66
N SER A 958 -31.94 1.92 -32.21
CA SER A 958 -33.32 1.59 -32.61
C SER A 958 -34.38 2.34 -31.79
N ILE A 959 -33.99 2.93 -30.65
CA ILE A 959 -34.86 3.72 -29.78
C ILE A 959 -35.16 5.05 -30.48
N LYS A 960 -36.46 5.35 -30.61
CA LYS A 960 -36.96 6.50 -31.38
C LYS A 960 -37.12 7.77 -30.56
#